data_AF-H0Q1B3-F1
#
_entry.id   AF-H0Q1B3-F1
#
_cell.length_a   1.000
_cell.length_b   1.000
_cell.length_c   1.000
_cell.angle_alpha   90.00
_cell.angle_beta   90.00
_cell.angle_gamma   90.00
#
_symmetry.space_group_name_H-M   'P 1'
#
loop_
_entity.id
_entity.type
_entity.pdbx_description
1 polymer ?
#
loop_
_entity_poly.entity_id
_entity_poly.type
_entity_poly.pdbx_seq_one_letter_code
_entity_poly.pdbx_strand_id
1 'polypeptide(L)'
;MTNTSLRGGSSVTARDRTPSINLATLIKLLADAVPAAQSNATRPFIKTDGNRLVVDTRSALAELHRQPDFISAFAYGEDKGFVRDLALPPRNTTARVGGRVFPGSEPTLTKAIEKLHDEIRSALDNGARETLYPGLTVPSLEAALSAMAETLSLSAPELPDTATMVPVSFVPPDRRSNERLKDLARVFTAIETVDGSDWLDTLLKGIGTRLRKDGIDPDETEDIVETIRTQKDRPGSQIRRLLDFLDDEALSRVRLQVTMRLMEAIASQSDKAGFREYVARAVGCYETFASGVGTALPLDVSAVFGQQNNSQFGEHVEKVGFYATLPVWPEWSSQLFENRTEPVRGFKTVREVSYRFRVNGVNPREGTSAFRARLQRFWDRMLVAPSDTMFVKRSAAELVFLWLVVPMSLEQGAKGDLETEATELAQRLKADPVGTLRRMHYELEARADVMDDLAGELIRVLKSHSRNVLQAASRQADRFTISLLKGVVNWEVVESLSSPTTDILVKSERGEDSIAWFSQLVVSTATTVPSSLASYEVAVELRERALAATGNGRVLPMARDTKEAVLPVRFMPFVRNKEGGVVSAIPDTGLFSTECGVEIHYSLDALSLNRNKQKESEEQKRSAIVAAFTVLTYVLLWEVARRVRATVETPLTMTMVRLQNGGRQTDQETDAGDGNTAVYAASQALERALSRELPVKLQGMTSTGGRNQWKLRGTLAALLGGQPLTFPMAGSLERVALVTYVTRPCDLHPEHPDADGYLYVSRTYTARSDNRAGTLKLDNMTSRLVESRKDFRSPAVILEEISRLRAAGYRHVMLLSHHFGNRHIGRAAERHSPHGTLEFLDEAARRFPDVQLYPLRRDVFPATRLRTRQGSESGFEVVNFADHQAMYDEMANDVLRSLMPVYTFATLSVVGEEQHPQSGFCTYFFDVEQRLSDIERREQVRQNILGVGGDQGIRQSLISVLRALHFMESEKPSDKAKLLPVLDPFAWVAPNTSAGAGEVDIMRSRRAGNVLLSLPALLAHITKVLHKETA
;
A
#
# COMPACT_ATOMS: atom_id res chain seq x y z
N MET A 1 3.22 24.11 -51.47
CA MET A 1 3.88 25.43 -51.42
C MET A 1 4.15 25.75 -49.96
N THR A 2 5.42 26.04 -49.69
CA THR A 2 6.06 26.38 -48.43
C THR A 2 5.48 27.66 -47.82
N ASN A 3 5.24 27.66 -46.50
CA ASN A 3 5.46 28.84 -45.67
C ASN A 3 5.93 28.42 -44.28
N THR A 4 7.22 28.64 -44.07
CA THR A 4 7.98 28.60 -42.83
C THR A 4 7.42 29.57 -41.79
N SER A 5 7.09 29.09 -40.60
CA SER A 5 6.94 29.95 -39.42
C SER A 5 8.30 30.12 -38.73
N LEU A 6 8.60 31.39 -38.47
CA LEU A 6 9.86 31.93 -37.98
C LEU A 6 10.38 31.27 -36.70
N ARG A 7 11.70 31.02 -36.70
CA ARG A 7 12.55 30.88 -35.50
C ARG A 7 12.35 32.12 -34.61
N GLY A 8 11.64 31.94 -33.50
CA GLY A 8 11.62 32.86 -32.36
C GLY A 8 12.70 32.46 -31.36
N GLY A 9 13.36 33.48 -30.79
CA GLY A 9 14.59 33.42 -30.01
C GLY A 9 14.69 32.32 -28.95
N SER A 10 15.92 31.85 -28.77
CA SER A 10 16.37 31.05 -27.64
C SER A 10 15.98 31.73 -26.31
N SER A 11 14.88 31.29 -25.71
CA SER A 11 14.67 31.51 -24.28
C SER A 11 15.66 30.61 -23.56
N VAL A 12 16.63 31.22 -22.90
CA VAL A 12 17.44 30.53 -21.91
C VAL A 12 16.48 30.25 -20.74
N THR A 13 15.87 29.07 -20.71
CA THR A 13 15.08 28.59 -19.56
C THR A 13 16.01 28.25 -18.41
N ALA A 14 16.63 29.28 -17.82
CA ALA A 14 17.35 29.20 -16.57
C ALA A 14 16.35 29.24 -15.40
N ARG A 15 15.61 28.14 -15.22
CA ARG A 15 14.95 27.64 -14.01
C ARG A 15 14.12 26.44 -14.44
N ASP A 16 14.50 25.25 -13.98
CA ASP A 16 13.69 24.03 -14.16
C ASP A 16 12.26 24.31 -13.68
N ARG A 17 11.31 24.35 -14.61
CA ARG A 17 9.89 24.58 -14.31
C ARG A 17 9.39 23.42 -13.48
N THR A 18 9.26 23.66 -12.18
CA THR A 18 8.83 22.65 -11.22
C THR A 18 7.30 22.66 -11.13
N PRO A 19 6.61 21.52 -11.33
CA PRO A 19 5.15 21.47 -11.24
C PRO A 19 4.64 22.05 -9.92
N SER A 20 3.58 22.87 -9.99
CA SER A 20 2.99 23.52 -8.84
C SER A 20 1.46 23.64 -8.95
N ILE A 21 0.80 23.98 -7.85
CA ILE A 21 -0.65 24.18 -7.79
C ILE A 21 -1.02 25.65 -7.52
N ASN A 22 -2.03 26.14 -8.23
CA ASN A 22 -2.61 27.46 -8.01
C ASN A 22 -3.66 27.42 -6.88
N LEU A 23 -3.21 27.02 -5.68
CA LEU A 23 -4.07 26.86 -4.51
C LEU A 23 -4.59 28.21 -4.01
N ALA A 24 -3.77 29.26 -4.03
CA ALA A 24 -4.14 30.59 -3.56
C ALA A 24 -5.39 31.14 -4.29
N THR A 25 -5.40 31.06 -5.62
CA THR A 25 -6.55 31.51 -6.42
C THR A 25 -7.79 30.66 -6.14
N LEU A 26 -7.62 29.34 -6.01
CA LEU A 26 -8.73 28.44 -5.72
C LEU A 26 -9.40 28.77 -4.39
N ILE A 27 -8.62 28.93 -3.32
CA ILE A 27 -9.16 29.22 -1.99
C ILE A 27 -9.82 30.60 -1.95
N LYS A 28 -9.26 31.59 -2.64
CA LYS A 28 -9.87 32.92 -2.76
C LYS A 28 -11.26 32.84 -3.40
N LEU A 29 -11.37 32.19 -4.56
CA LEU A 29 -12.65 32.04 -5.27
C LEU A 29 -13.64 31.17 -4.50
N LEU A 30 -13.14 30.14 -3.79
CA LEU A 30 -13.96 29.30 -2.92
C LEU A 30 -14.54 30.10 -1.75
N ALA A 31 -13.76 30.98 -1.11
CA ALA A 31 -14.26 31.86 -0.07
C ALA A 31 -15.39 32.76 -0.61
N ASP A 32 -15.21 33.32 -1.80
CA ASP A 32 -16.25 34.14 -2.48
C ASP A 32 -17.49 33.31 -2.88
N ALA A 33 -17.35 31.99 -3.02
CA ALA A 33 -18.43 31.08 -3.38
C ALA A 33 -19.22 30.54 -2.18
N VAL A 34 -18.75 30.73 -0.95
CA VAL A 34 -19.51 30.36 0.26
C VAL A 34 -20.74 31.28 0.33
N PRO A 35 -21.97 30.75 0.26
CA PRO A 35 -23.15 31.60 0.17
C PRO A 35 -23.33 32.48 1.42
N ALA A 36 -23.57 33.78 1.21
CA ALA A 36 -23.88 34.70 2.29
C ALA A 36 -25.19 34.31 3.00
N ALA A 37 -25.20 34.50 4.32
CA ALA A 37 -26.27 34.13 5.25
C ALA A 37 -27.68 34.64 4.90
N GLN A 38 -27.79 35.71 4.09
CA GLN A 38 -29.07 36.36 3.75
C GLN A 38 -29.60 36.01 2.35
N SER A 39 -28.96 35.09 1.61
CA SER A 39 -29.51 34.70 0.31
C SER A 39 -30.79 33.90 0.52
N ASN A 40 -31.91 34.35 -0.05
CA ASN A 40 -33.13 33.56 -0.25
C ASN A 40 -32.90 32.42 -1.27
N ALA A 41 -31.71 31.81 -1.24
CA ALA A 41 -31.35 30.72 -2.11
C ALA A 41 -32.25 29.52 -1.82
N THR A 42 -32.78 28.92 -2.88
CA THR A 42 -33.57 27.69 -2.82
C THR A 42 -32.83 26.49 -2.20
N ARG A 43 -31.52 26.62 -1.93
CA ARG A 43 -30.67 25.63 -1.25
C ARG A 43 -29.67 26.33 -0.31
N PRO A 44 -29.92 26.39 1.01
CA PRO A 44 -28.97 26.96 1.95
C PRO A 44 -27.73 26.07 2.09
N PHE A 45 -26.55 26.70 2.22
CA PHE A 45 -25.28 25.99 2.44
C PHE A 45 -25.26 25.22 3.76
N ILE A 46 -25.85 25.81 4.80
CA ILE A 46 -26.03 25.21 6.13
C ILE A 46 -27.52 25.23 6.47
N LYS A 47 -28.02 24.09 6.95
CA LYS A 47 -29.38 23.95 7.47
C LYS A 47 -29.35 23.15 8.77
N THR A 48 -30.14 23.55 9.76
CA THR A 48 -30.43 22.72 10.93
C THR A 48 -31.66 21.85 10.70
N ASP A 49 -31.59 20.58 11.10
CA ASP A 49 -32.73 19.67 11.12
C ASP A 49 -32.76 18.94 12.47
N GLY A 50 -33.50 19.50 13.44
CA GLY A 50 -33.43 19.07 14.83
C GLY A 50 -32.01 19.20 15.38
N ASN A 51 -31.45 18.08 15.83
CA ASN A 51 -30.07 17.96 16.34
C ASN A 51 -29.04 17.65 15.25
N ARG A 52 -29.37 17.90 13.98
CA ARG A 52 -28.46 17.70 12.85
C ARG A 52 -28.06 19.01 12.19
N LEU A 53 -26.79 19.09 11.85
CA LEU A 53 -26.23 20.12 10.98
C LEU A 53 -26.08 19.53 9.57
N VAL A 54 -26.97 19.93 8.66
CA VAL A 54 -26.92 19.54 7.25
C VAL A 54 -26.10 20.57 6.48
N VAL A 55 -25.04 20.10 5.85
CA VAL A 55 -24.10 20.91 5.07
C VAL A 55 -24.23 20.53 3.61
N ASP A 56 -24.73 21.45 2.80
CA ASP A 56 -24.87 21.25 1.37
C ASP A 56 -23.68 21.81 0.59
N THR A 57 -22.59 21.05 0.51
CA THR A 57 -21.39 21.44 -0.27
C THR A 57 -21.69 21.68 -1.75
N ARG A 58 -22.80 21.11 -2.26
CA ARG A 58 -23.22 21.29 -3.66
C ARG A 58 -23.60 22.73 -3.95
N SER A 59 -24.07 23.49 -2.96
CA SER A 59 -24.41 24.91 -3.11
C SER A 59 -23.16 25.75 -3.40
N ALA A 60 -22.16 25.68 -2.53
CA ALA A 60 -20.89 26.40 -2.68
C ALA A 60 -20.12 25.95 -3.93
N LEU A 61 -20.05 24.64 -4.22
CA LEU A 61 -19.37 24.16 -5.43
C LEU A 61 -20.09 24.55 -6.72
N ALA A 62 -21.42 24.60 -6.71
CA ALA A 62 -22.17 25.09 -7.86
C ALA A 62 -21.94 26.58 -8.08
N GLU A 63 -21.86 27.38 -7.02
CA GLU A 63 -21.57 28.82 -7.12
C GLU A 63 -20.14 29.07 -7.60
N LEU A 64 -19.16 28.36 -7.06
CA LEU A 64 -17.78 28.38 -7.53
C LEU A 64 -17.70 28.10 -9.02
N HIS A 65 -18.43 27.09 -9.51
CA HIS A 65 -18.44 26.73 -10.92
C HIS A 65 -19.12 27.77 -11.83
N ARG A 66 -20.00 28.63 -11.29
CA ARG A 66 -20.65 29.72 -12.04
C ARG A 66 -19.79 30.97 -12.16
N GLN A 67 -18.82 31.16 -11.27
CA GLN A 67 -17.95 32.33 -11.31
C GLN A 67 -17.16 32.38 -12.63
N PRO A 68 -17.25 33.46 -13.43
CA PRO A 68 -16.46 33.62 -14.65
C PRO A 68 -14.95 33.55 -14.40
N ASP A 69 -14.52 34.06 -13.25
CA ASP A 69 -13.13 34.04 -12.80
C ASP A 69 -12.62 32.62 -12.55
N PHE A 70 -13.46 31.74 -11.99
CA PHE A 70 -13.11 30.32 -11.83
C PHE A 70 -12.95 29.62 -13.18
N ILE A 71 -13.91 29.82 -14.09
CA ILE A 71 -13.89 29.20 -15.42
C ILE A 71 -12.65 29.65 -16.19
N SER A 72 -12.30 30.94 -16.11
CA SER A 72 -11.18 31.53 -16.83
C SER A 72 -9.81 31.20 -16.21
N ALA A 73 -9.69 31.20 -14.88
CA ALA A 73 -8.44 30.91 -14.18
C ALA A 73 -8.01 29.45 -14.30
N PHE A 74 -8.98 28.52 -14.32
CA PHE A 74 -8.72 27.08 -14.38
C PHE A 74 -9.01 26.45 -15.76
N ALA A 75 -9.13 27.29 -16.79
CA ALA A 75 -9.04 26.82 -18.17
C ALA A 75 -7.60 26.35 -18.48
N TYR A 76 -7.47 25.43 -19.44
CA TYR A 76 -6.16 25.02 -19.93
C TYR A 76 -5.46 26.17 -20.70
N GLY A 77 -4.18 26.42 -20.39
CA GLY A 77 -3.35 27.41 -21.08
C GLY A 77 -1.94 27.49 -20.49
N GLU A 78 -1.01 28.17 -21.15
CA GLU A 78 0.39 28.27 -20.70
C GLU A 78 0.52 28.92 -19.32
N ASP A 79 -0.25 29.98 -19.04
CA ASP A 79 -0.29 30.70 -17.76
C ASP A 79 -1.56 30.45 -16.92
N LYS A 80 -2.37 29.44 -17.27
CA LYS A 80 -3.67 29.14 -16.67
C LYS A 80 -3.84 27.68 -16.29
N GLY A 81 -4.72 27.40 -15.33
CA GLY A 81 -4.96 26.04 -14.83
C GLY A 81 -4.68 25.91 -13.35
N PHE A 82 -5.24 24.85 -12.76
CA PHE A 82 -5.04 24.55 -11.35
C PHE A 82 -3.64 23.96 -11.13
N VAL A 83 -3.23 23.03 -11.99
CA VAL A 83 -1.85 22.56 -12.06
C VAL A 83 -1.09 23.38 -13.10
N ARG A 84 0.06 23.91 -12.70
CA ARG A 84 0.92 24.81 -13.47
C ARG A 84 2.28 24.15 -13.69
N ASP A 85 2.95 24.54 -14.77
CA ASP A 85 4.34 24.14 -15.05
C ASP A 85 4.56 22.62 -15.10
N LEU A 86 3.53 21.89 -15.54
CA LEU A 86 3.55 20.43 -15.61
C LEU A 86 3.76 19.97 -17.06
N ALA A 87 4.86 19.26 -17.30
CA ALA A 87 4.97 18.37 -18.44
C ALA A 87 4.18 17.08 -18.14
N LEU A 88 3.44 16.56 -19.11
CA LEU A 88 2.79 15.27 -18.92
C LEU A 88 3.87 14.19 -18.81
N PRO A 89 3.81 13.31 -17.79
CA PRO A 89 4.82 12.29 -17.61
C PRO A 89 4.82 11.30 -18.79
N PRO A 90 5.92 10.57 -19.04
CA PRO A 90 5.97 9.53 -20.07
C PRO A 90 4.87 8.47 -19.89
N ARG A 91 4.51 7.79 -20.98
CA ARG A 91 3.45 6.76 -20.97
C ARG A 91 3.68 5.70 -19.89
N ASN A 92 2.59 5.30 -19.21
CA ASN A 92 2.55 4.40 -18.04
C ASN A 92 3.47 4.75 -16.85
N THR A 93 4.03 5.96 -16.82
CA THR A 93 4.65 6.50 -15.60
C THR A 93 3.66 7.42 -14.89
N THR A 94 3.94 7.69 -13.61
CA THR A 94 3.07 8.53 -12.78
C THR A 94 3.85 9.71 -12.21
N ALA A 95 3.32 10.91 -12.42
CA ALA A 95 3.75 12.10 -11.69
C ALA A 95 2.84 12.33 -10.47
N ARG A 96 3.39 12.91 -9.40
CA ARG A 96 2.63 13.37 -8.23
C ARG A 96 2.81 14.87 -8.08
N VAL A 97 1.73 15.57 -7.71
CA VAL A 97 1.73 17.00 -7.42
C VAL A 97 0.88 17.30 -6.18
N GLY A 98 1.21 18.36 -5.47
CA GLY A 98 0.35 18.95 -4.45
C GLY A 98 1.09 19.56 -3.26
N GLY A 99 2.38 19.27 -3.09
CA GLY A 99 3.18 19.86 -2.02
C GLY A 99 3.72 21.25 -2.38
N ARG A 100 3.90 21.58 -3.66
CA ARG A 100 4.34 22.93 -4.09
C ARG A 100 3.20 23.82 -4.56
N VAL A 101 3.03 24.96 -3.91
CA VAL A 101 2.13 26.03 -4.39
C VAL A 101 2.81 26.89 -5.44
N PHE A 102 2.02 27.62 -6.22
CA PHE A 102 2.54 28.53 -7.23
C PHE A 102 3.52 29.54 -6.60
N PRO A 103 4.76 29.68 -7.10
CA PRO A 103 5.79 30.48 -6.45
C PRO A 103 5.36 31.94 -6.21
N GLY A 104 5.58 32.44 -4.99
CA GLY A 104 5.23 33.81 -4.59
C GLY A 104 3.75 34.00 -4.23
N SER A 105 2.94 32.93 -4.26
CA SER A 105 1.53 32.98 -3.86
C SER A 105 1.29 32.72 -2.37
N GLU A 106 2.32 32.41 -1.59
CA GLU A 106 2.22 31.99 -0.18
C GLU A 106 1.53 33.03 0.73
N PRO A 107 1.85 34.35 0.65
CA PRO A 107 1.16 35.36 1.43
C PRO A 107 -0.32 35.51 1.03
N THR A 108 -0.61 35.35 -0.27
CA THR A 108 -1.97 35.42 -0.81
C THR A 108 -2.79 34.21 -0.37
N LEU A 109 -2.17 33.02 -0.37
CA LEU A 109 -2.79 31.79 0.11
C LEU A 109 -3.17 31.90 1.59
N THR A 110 -2.26 32.42 2.42
CA THR A 110 -2.51 32.62 3.87
C THR A 110 -3.76 33.48 4.08
N LYS A 111 -3.82 34.65 3.44
CA LYS A 111 -4.99 35.55 3.53
C LYS A 111 -6.27 34.92 2.99
N ALA A 112 -6.17 34.14 1.91
CA ALA A 112 -7.33 33.46 1.33
C ALA A 112 -7.89 32.38 2.26
N ILE A 113 -7.01 31.63 2.97
CA ILE A 113 -7.42 30.62 3.95
C ILE A 113 -8.10 31.28 5.15
N GLU A 114 -7.53 32.37 5.67
CA GLU A 114 -8.14 33.15 6.76
C GLU A 114 -9.54 33.65 6.35
N LYS A 115 -9.65 34.22 5.14
CA LYS A 115 -10.95 34.65 4.59
C LYS A 115 -11.94 33.48 4.50
N LEU A 116 -11.53 32.33 3.95
CA LEU A 116 -12.40 31.15 3.85
C LEU A 116 -12.89 30.70 5.23
N HIS A 117 -12.00 30.68 6.23
CA HIS A 117 -12.37 30.34 7.61
C HIS A 117 -13.39 31.33 8.17
N ASP A 118 -13.19 32.64 7.96
CA ASP A 118 -14.13 33.67 8.41
C ASP A 118 -15.51 33.55 7.73
N GLU A 119 -15.57 33.25 6.44
CA GLU A 119 -16.84 33.04 5.72
C GLU A 119 -17.58 31.79 6.22
N ILE A 120 -16.86 30.69 6.48
CA ILE A 120 -17.44 29.48 7.08
C ILE A 120 -17.94 29.74 8.49
N ARG A 121 -17.17 30.49 9.30
CA ARG A 121 -17.56 30.90 10.65
C ARG A 121 -18.87 31.70 10.61
N SER A 122 -18.94 32.70 9.73
CA SER A 122 -20.13 33.51 9.49
C SER A 122 -21.32 32.66 9.04
N ALA A 123 -21.10 31.71 8.12
CA ALA A 123 -22.16 30.82 7.66
C ALA A 123 -22.70 29.92 8.79
N LEU A 124 -21.83 29.45 9.69
CA LEU A 124 -22.23 28.70 10.87
C LEU A 124 -22.99 29.56 11.88
N ASP A 125 -22.53 30.79 12.16
CA ASP A 125 -23.19 31.72 13.11
C ASP A 125 -24.63 32.05 12.69
N ASN A 126 -24.86 32.15 11.38
CA ASN A 126 -26.18 32.47 10.84
C ASN A 126 -27.05 31.23 10.58
N GLY A 127 -26.42 30.13 10.16
CA GLY A 127 -27.10 28.90 9.75
C GLY A 127 -27.37 27.91 10.88
N ALA A 128 -26.65 28.00 12.01
CA ALA A 128 -26.77 27.14 13.17
C ALA A 128 -26.94 27.96 14.44
N ARG A 129 -27.89 27.56 15.30
CA ARG A 129 -28.06 28.18 16.63
C ARG A 129 -26.97 27.69 17.58
N GLU A 130 -26.47 28.52 18.48
CA GLU A 130 -25.47 28.10 19.48
C GLU A 130 -25.94 26.89 20.32
N THR A 131 -27.25 26.82 20.61
CA THR A 131 -27.87 25.69 21.33
C THR A 131 -27.80 24.37 20.58
N LEU A 132 -27.44 24.37 19.29
CA LEU A 132 -27.31 23.15 18.48
C LEU A 132 -26.06 22.35 18.84
N TYR A 133 -24.94 23.01 19.13
CA TYR A 133 -23.64 22.36 19.24
C TYR A 133 -23.57 21.26 20.31
N PRO A 134 -24.15 21.42 21.52
CA PRO A 134 -24.25 20.32 22.48
C PRO A 134 -25.08 19.15 21.95
N GLY A 135 -26.16 19.45 21.21
CA GLY A 135 -27.08 18.48 20.62
C GLY A 135 -26.52 17.72 19.41
N LEU A 136 -25.37 18.13 18.84
CA LEU A 136 -24.72 17.43 17.74
C LEU A 136 -24.02 16.13 18.17
N THR A 137 -23.89 15.89 19.48
CA THR A 137 -23.13 14.75 20.00
C THR A 137 -24.00 13.66 20.58
N VAL A 138 -23.48 12.44 20.52
CA VAL A 138 -23.98 11.28 21.26
C VAL A 138 -23.12 11.12 22.52
N PRO A 139 -23.69 10.79 23.70
CA PRO A 139 -22.94 10.75 24.96
C PRO A 139 -21.83 9.69 25.02
N SER A 140 -21.88 8.66 24.18
CA SER A 140 -20.88 7.59 24.14
C SER A 140 -20.84 6.93 22.76
N LEU A 141 -19.74 6.25 22.45
CA LEU A 141 -19.65 5.47 21.22
C LEU A 141 -20.60 4.27 21.23
N GLU A 142 -20.83 3.66 22.38
CA GLU A 142 -21.78 2.56 22.51
C GLU A 142 -23.20 2.99 22.16
N ALA A 143 -23.63 4.17 22.63
CA ALA A 143 -24.90 4.76 22.24
C ALA A 143 -24.96 5.08 20.74
N ALA A 144 -23.85 5.59 20.16
CA ALA A 144 -23.80 5.92 18.73
C ALA A 144 -23.93 4.65 17.87
N LEU A 145 -23.21 3.59 18.23
CA LEU A 145 -23.27 2.30 17.54
C LEU A 145 -24.63 1.62 17.69
N SER A 146 -25.28 1.76 18.85
CA SER A 146 -26.63 1.24 19.07
C SER A 146 -27.65 1.94 18.17
N ALA A 147 -27.63 3.28 18.13
CA ALA A 147 -28.49 4.07 17.23
C ALA A 147 -28.24 3.71 15.76
N MET A 148 -26.97 3.57 15.33
CA MET A 148 -26.67 3.13 13.97
C MET A 148 -27.16 1.71 13.70
N ALA A 149 -27.00 0.77 14.64
CA ALA A 149 -27.43 -0.62 14.48
C ALA A 149 -28.96 -0.74 14.33
N GLU A 150 -29.72 0.06 15.07
CA GLU A 150 -31.19 0.15 14.95
C GLU A 150 -31.60 0.56 13.52
N THR A 151 -30.97 1.59 12.95
CA THR A 151 -31.26 2.03 11.56
C THR A 151 -30.94 0.95 10.51
N LEU A 152 -30.04 0.02 10.84
CA LEU A 152 -29.63 -1.08 9.98
C LEU A 152 -30.42 -2.37 10.23
N SER A 153 -31.29 -2.39 11.24
CA SER A 153 -31.96 -3.61 11.74
C SER A 153 -30.95 -4.71 12.11
N LEU A 154 -29.88 -4.33 12.81
CA LEU A 154 -28.81 -5.21 13.30
C LEU A 154 -28.66 -5.09 14.82
N SER A 155 -28.02 -6.08 15.43
CA SER A 155 -27.54 -5.96 16.81
C SER A 155 -26.31 -5.05 16.87
N ALA A 156 -26.19 -4.28 17.96
CA ALA A 156 -24.98 -3.52 18.25
C ALA A 156 -23.75 -4.47 18.37
N PRO A 157 -22.55 -4.01 17.99
CA PRO A 157 -21.33 -4.80 18.17
C PRO A 157 -21.09 -5.13 19.65
N GLU A 158 -20.64 -6.35 19.94
CA GLU A 158 -20.22 -6.71 21.30
C GLU A 158 -18.93 -5.97 21.68
N LEU A 159 -18.79 -5.66 22.97
CA LEU A 159 -17.63 -5.00 23.56
C LEU A 159 -16.91 -5.97 24.51
N PRO A 160 -16.08 -6.89 23.97
CA PRO A 160 -15.33 -7.81 24.82
C PRO A 160 -14.31 -7.05 25.67
N ASP A 161 -14.11 -7.54 26.89
CA ASP A 161 -13.22 -6.95 27.91
C ASP A 161 -11.96 -7.79 28.14
N THR A 162 -11.77 -8.86 27.37
CA THR A 162 -10.62 -9.75 27.49
C THR A 162 -10.03 -10.18 26.15
N ALA A 163 -8.72 -10.41 26.17
CA ALA A 163 -7.98 -11.07 25.10
C ALA A 163 -7.16 -12.24 25.65
N THR A 164 -6.93 -13.28 24.86
CA THR A 164 -6.08 -14.40 25.27
C THR A 164 -4.79 -14.41 24.44
N MET A 165 -3.65 -14.22 25.08
CA MET A 165 -2.34 -14.22 24.44
C MET A 165 -1.59 -15.52 24.70
N VAL A 166 -1.17 -16.19 23.63
CA VAL A 166 -0.38 -17.43 23.72
C VAL A 166 1.10 -17.10 23.53
N PRO A 167 1.98 -17.46 24.49
CA PRO A 167 3.41 -17.27 24.33
C PRO A 167 3.97 -18.25 23.30
N VAL A 168 4.80 -17.75 22.39
CA VAL A 168 5.46 -18.53 21.34
C VAL A 168 6.94 -18.19 21.26
N SER A 169 7.72 -19.08 20.65
CA SER A 169 9.13 -18.86 20.35
C SER A 169 9.44 -19.29 18.92
N PHE A 170 10.51 -18.71 18.38
CA PHE A 170 11.16 -19.26 17.21
C PHE A 170 11.96 -20.48 17.61
N VAL A 171 11.75 -21.57 16.90
CA VAL A 171 12.33 -22.87 17.23
C VAL A 171 13.14 -23.39 16.05
N PRO A 172 14.28 -24.06 16.31
CA PRO A 172 15.16 -24.50 15.25
C PRO A 172 14.55 -25.65 14.45
N PRO A 173 15.00 -25.84 13.20
CA PRO A 173 14.44 -26.83 12.27
C PRO A 173 14.87 -28.28 12.57
N ASP A 174 15.91 -28.48 13.38
CA ASP A 174 16.55 -29.78 13.68
C ASP A 174 15.84 -30.60 14.79
N ARG A 175 14.71 -30.10 15.31
CA ARG A 175 13.86 -30.79 16.30
C ARG A 175 13.25 -32.10 15.80
N ARG A 176 12.83 -32.95 16.75
CA ARG A 176 12.17 -34.25 16.48
C ARG A 176 10.83 -34.06 15.75
N SER A 177 10.43 -35.04 14.94
CA SER A 177 9.23 -34.97 14.11
C SER A 177 7.94 -34.74 14.90
N ASN A 178 7.79 -35.39 16.06
CA ASN A 178 6.64 -35.25 16.95
C ASN A 178 6.48 -33.83 17.53
N GLU A 179 7.58 -33.11 17.77
CA GLU A 179 7.58 -31.72 18.23
C GLU A 179 7.19 -30.78 17.07
N ARG A 180 7.73 -31.04 15.88
CA ARG A 180 7.46 -30.25 14.67
C ARG A 180 6.02 -30.34 14.19
N LEU A 181 5.32 -31.45 14.47
CA LEU A 181 3.88 -31.58 14.20
C LEU A 181 3.03 -30.61 15.04
N LYS A 182 3.56 -30.08 16.14
CA LYS A 182 2.88 -29.12 17.03
C LYS A 182 3.15 -27.65 16.67
N ASP A 183 3.97 -27.40 15.66
CA ASP A 183 4.28 -26.05 15.20
C ASP A 183 3.00 -25.30 14.75
N LEU A 184 2.96 -24.01 15.05
CA LEU A 184 1.82 -23.14 14.77
C LEU A 184 1.86 -22.61 13.34
N ALA A 185 3.05 -22.20 12.90
CA ALA A 185 3.30 -21.59 11.61
C ALA A 185 4.75 -21.81 11.18
N ARG A 186 5.00 -21.71 9.88
CA ARG A 186 6.31 -21.81 9.26
C ARG A 186 6.52 -20.71 8.23
N VAL A 187 7.74 -20.24 8.13
CA VAL A 187 8.20 -19.28 7.13
C VAL A 187 9.37 -19.90 6.40
N PHE A 188 9.28 -19.90 5.07
CA PHE A 188 10.44 -20.16 4.22
C PHE A 188 11.02 -18.83 3.81
N THR A 189 12.34 -18.68 3.88
CA THR A 189 13.03 -17.48 3.42
C THR A 189 14.14 -17.85 2.46
N ALA A 190 14.43 -16.95 1.52
CA ALA A 190 15.60 -17.01 0.66
C ALA A 190 16.50 -15.82 1.01
N ILE A 191 17.79 -16.09 1.24
CA ILE A 191 18.81 -15.06 1.25
C ILE A 191 19.38 -14.98 -0.16
N GLU A 192 19.03 -13.92 -0.87
CA GLU A 192 19.51 -13.64 -2.22
C GLU A 192 20.81 -12.83 -2.10
N THR A 193 21.92 -13.40 -2.56
CA THR A 193 23.20 -12.69 -2.72
C THR A 193 23.42 -12.40 -4.19
N VAL A 194 23.32 -11.13 -4.55
CA VAL A 194 23.56 -10.60 -5.89
C VAL A 194 24.98 -10.05 -5.94
N ASP A 195 25.83 -10.66 -6.75
CA ASP A 195 27.17 -10.14 -7.02
C ASP A 195 27.17 -9.42 -8.38
N GLY A 196 26.98 -8.11 -8.34
CA GLY A 196 26.99 -7.21 -9.48
C GLY A 196 28.32 -6.45 -9.63
N SER A 197 29.39 -6.93 -9.00
CA SER A 197 30.72 -6.36 -9.21
C SER A 197 31.07 -6.41 -10.71
N ASP A 198 31.51 -5.27 -11.28
CA ASP A 198 31.83 -5.13 -12.71
C ASP A 198 30.70 -5.38 -13.72
N TRP A 199 29.41 -5.33 -13.34
CA TRP A 199 28.30 -5.59 -14.29
C TRP A 199 28.33 -4.67 -15.53
N LEU A 200 28.47 -3.35 -15.32
CA LEU A 200 28.53 -2.40 -16.43
C LEU A 200 29.71 -2.72 -17.35
N ASP A 201 30.87 -3.04 -16.79
CA ASP A 201 32.04 -3.42 -17.57
C ASP A 201 31.82 -4.73 -18.34
N THR A 202 31.06 -5.67 -17.78
CA THR A 202 30.69 -6.92 -18.46
C THR A 202 29.75 -6.66 -19.64
N LEU A 203 28.74 -5.80 -19.45
CA LEU A 203 27.85 -5.33 -20.50
C LEU A 203 28.64 -4.63 -21.62
N LEU A 204 29.52 -3.70 -21.25
CA LEU A 204 30.36 -2.95 -22.18
C LEU A 204 31.33 -3.85 -22.95
N LYS A 205 31.96 -4.84 -22.30
CA LYS A 205 32.78 -5.86 -22.97
C LYS A 205 31.96 -6.68 -23.97
N GLY A 206 30.72 -7.03 -23.62
CA GLY A 206 29.79 -7.72 -24.51
C GLY A 206 29.47 -6.90 -25.76
N ILE A 207 29.17 -5.61 -25.57
CA ILE A 207 28.92 -4.65 -26.65
C ILE A 207 30.17 -4.51 -27.53
N GLY A 208 31.32 -4.21 -26.95
CA GLY A 208 32.56 -4.04 -27.72
C GLY A 208 33.00 -5.30 -28.47
N THR A 209 32.71 -6.49 -27.94
CA THR A 209 32.99 -7.77 -28.65
C THR A 209 32.04 -7.97 -29.83
N ARG A 210 30.78 -7.55 -29.71
CA ARG A 210 29.81 -7.57 -30.81
C ARG A 210 30.25 -6.61 -31.93
N LEU A 211 30.57 -5.35 -31.60
CA LEU A 211 30.97 -4.31 -32.56
C LEU A 211 32.24 -4.70 -33.33
N ARG A 212 33.26 -5.22 -32.64
CA ARG A 212 34.47 -5.77 -33.30
C ARG A 212 34.17 -6.93 -34.23
N LYS A 213 33.19 -7.78 -33.89
CA LYS A 213 32.75 -8.87 -34.76
C LYS A 213 31.98 -8.38 -36.00
N ASP A 214 31.32 -7.23 -35.89
CA ASP A 214 30.65 -6.56 -37.02
C ASP A 214 31.60 -5.73 -37.90
N GLY A 215 32.88 -5.66 -37.53
CA GLY A 215 33.92 -5.00 -38.34
C GLY A 215 34.08 -3.50 -38.06
N ILE A 216 33.57 -2.99 -36.94
CA ILE A 216 33.82 -1.62 -36.49
C ILE A 216 35.27 -1.48 -36.02
N ASP A 217 35.86 -0.32 -36.30
CA ASP A 217 37.25 -0.03 -35.94
C ASP A 217 37.48 -0.13 -34.42
N PRO A 218 38.63 -0.65 -33.94
CA PRO A 218 38.92 -0.75 -32.52
C PRO A 218 38.88 0.59 -31.77
N ASP A 219 39.38 1.66 -32.37
CA ASP A 219 39.44 2.98 -31.75
C ASP A 219 38.01 3.56 -31.63
N GLU A 220 37.21 3.41 -32.69
CA GLU A 220 35.78 3.78 -32.70
C GLU A 220 34.97 2.95 -31.68
N THR A 221 35.28 1.66 -31.55
CA THR A 221 34.66 0.79 -30.55
C THR A 221 34.97 1.24 -29.12
N GLU A 222 36.20 1.68 -28.86
CA GLU A 222 36.63 2.19 -27.55
C GLU A 222 35.91 3.51 -27.21
N ASP A 223 35.81 4.43 -28.18
CA ASP A 223 35.09 5.69 -28.04
C ASP A 223 33.58 5.47 -27.75
N ILE A 224 32.94 4.53 -28.45
CA ILE A 224 31.54 4.14 -28.19
C ILE A 224 31.39 3.59 -26.77
N VAL A 225 32.24 2.67 -26.36
CA VAL A 225 32.18 2.03 -25.04
C VAL A 225 32.38 3.04 -23.91
N GLU A 226 33.34 3.96 -24.05
CA GLU A 226 33.57 5.00 -23.05
C GLU A 226 32.42 6.01 -23.00
N THR A 227 31.85 6.37 -24.16
CA THR A 227 30.64 7.19 -24.23
C THR A 227 29.48 6.56 -23.45
N ILE A 228 29.25 5.25 -23.61
CA ILE A 228 28.20 4.53 -22.85
C ILE A 228 28.53 4.50 -21.35
N ARG A 229 29.81 4.32 -20.98
CA ARG A 229 30.23 4.29 -19.57
C ARG A 229 29.88 5.59 -18.86
N THR A 230 30.13 6.75 -19.47
CA THR A 230 29.81 8.05 -18.87
C THR A 230 28.30 8.26 -18.61
N GLN A 231 27.42 7.51 -19.30
CA GLN A 231 25.98 7.60 -19.06
C GLN A 231 25.58 7.14 -17.65
N LYS A 232 26.33 6.25 -17.01
CA LYS A 232 26.01 5.74 -15.65
C LYS A 232 25.91 6.86 -14.62
N ASP A 233 26.84 7.81 -14.68
CA ASP A 233 26.95 8.88 -13.67
C ASP A 233 25.94 10.01 -13.91
N ARG A 234 25.25 10.00 -15.05
CA ARG A 234 24.20 10.96 -15.38
C ARG A 234 22.89 10.62 -14.66
N PRO A 235 22.31 11.55 -13.88
CA PRO A 235 20.98 11.38 -13.31
C PRO A 235 19.93 11.08 -14.39
N GLY A 236 19.07 10.09 -14.15
CA GLY A 236 17.98 9.73 -15.08
C GLY A 236 18.43 9.09 -16.39
N SER A 237 19.68 8.65 -16.54
CA SER A 237 20.10 7.91 -17.75
C SER A 237 19.43 6.54 -17.84
N GLN A 238 19.24 6.06 -19.08
CA GLN A 238 18.67 4.74 -19.33
C GLN A 238 19.55 3.62 -18.77
N ILE A 239 20.88 3.78 -18.82
CA ILE A 239 21.84 2.84 -18.23
C ILE A 239 21.67 2.76 -16.71
N ARG A 240 21.57 3.88 -16.00
CA ARG A 240 21.35 3.87 -14.55
C ARG A 240 20.03 3.18 -14.19
N ARG A 241 18.95 3.47 -14.92
CA ARG A 241 17.65 2.78 -14.74
C ARG A 241 17.75 1.28 -15.01
N LEU A 242 18.52 0.84 -16.01
CA LEU A 242 18.77 -0.58 -16.26
C LEU A 242 19.49 -1.24 -15.07
N LEU A 243 20.50 -0.58 -14.50
CA LEU A 243 21.20 -1.09 -13.31
C LEU A 243 20.25 -1.26 -12.12
N ASP A 244 19.41 -0.26 -11.85
CA ASP A 244 18.41 -0.32 -10.78
C ASP A 244 17.36 -1.41 -11.05
N PHE A 245 16.94 -1.57 -12.31
CA PHE A 245 16.04 -2.66 -12.74
C PHE A 245 16.66 -4.04 -12.48
N LEU A 246 17.94 -4.23 -12.79
CA LEU A 246 18.62 -5.51 -12.60
C LEU A 246 18.79 -5.85 -11.11
N ASP A 247 19.09 -4.87 -10.26
CA ASP A 247 19.27 -5.08 -8.82
C ASP A 247 17.93 -5.18 -8.06
N ASP A 248 16.77 -4.93 -8.68
CA ASP A 248 15.47 -4.99 -7.98
C ASP A 248 14.41 -5.77 -8.76
N GLU A 249 13.91 -5.20 -9.85
CA GLU A 249 12.77 -5.75 -10.60
C GLU A 249 13.09 -7.09 -11.28
N ALA A 250 14.28 -7.23 -11.85
CA ALA A 250 14.71 -8.45 -12.55
C ALA A 250 14.68 -9.69 -11.64
N LEU A 251 14.99 -9.52 -10.35
CA LEU A 251 15.00 -10.59 -9.36
C LEU A 251 13.61 -11.18 -9.12
N SER A 252 12.54 -10.50 -9.53
CA SER A 252 11.19 -11.09 -9.52
C SER A 252 11.13 -12.39 -10.33
N ARG A 253 11.90 -12.53 -11.42
CA ARG A 253 12.01 -13.79 -12.19
C ARG A 253 12.81 -14.86 -11.45
N VAL A 254 13.85 -14.49 -10.72
CA VAL A 254 14.56 -15.44 -9.82
C VAL A 254 13.61 -15.93 -8.73
N ARG A 255 12.85 -15.03 -8.11
CA ARG A 255 11.85 -15.40 -7.09
C ARG A 255 10.77 -16.33 -7.65
N LEU A 256 10.35 -16.13 -8.90
CA LEU A 256 9.45 -17.07 -9.57
C LEU A 256 10.09 -18.45 -9.73
N GLN A 257 11.36 -18.53 -10.13
CA GLN A 257 12.08 -19.81 -10.19
C GLN A 257 12.18 -20.47 -8.80
N VAL A 258 12.50 -19.70 -7.75
CA VAL A 258 12.50 -20.20 -6.37
C VAL A 258 11.12 -20.73 -5.98
N THR A 259 10.03 -20.06 -6.36
CA THR A 259 8.68 -20.58 -6.10
C THR A 259 8.39 -21.91 -6.78
N MET A 260 8.87 -22.10 -8.01
CA MET A 260 8.73 -23.36 -8.74
C MET A 260 9.51 -24.48 -8.03
N ARG A 261 10.79 -24.24 -7.69
CA ARG A 261 11.62 -25.23 -6.97
C ARG A 261 11.07 -25.59 -5.60
N LEU A 262 10.50 -24.63 -4.86
CA LEU A 262 9.80 -24.91 -3.61
C LEU A 262 8.59 -25.83 -3.83
N MET A 263 7.76 -25.56 -4.83
CA MET A 263 6.59 -26.40 -5.12
C MET A 263 6.99 -27.79 -5.62
N GLU A 264 8.01 -27.91 -6.47
CA GLU A 264 8.57 -29.20 -6.91
C GLU A 264 9.11 -30.02 -5.73
N ALA A 265 9.85 -29.38 -4.83
CA ALA A 265 10.34 -30.01 -3.62
C ALA A 265 9.18 -30.52 -2.74
N ILE A 266 8.11 -29.74 -2.58
CA ILE A 266 6.90 -30.19 -1.87
C ILE A 266 6.25 -31.37 -2.59
N ALA A 267 6.09 -31.28 -3.91
CA ALA A 267 5.50 -32.35 -4.73
C ALA A 267 6.28 -33.66 -4.62
N SER A 268 7.62 -33.60 -4.56
CA SER A 268 8.48 -34.79 -4.40
C SER A 268 8.25 -35.53 -3.08
N GLN A 269 7.70 -34.86 -2.07
CA GLN A 269 7.40 -35.43 -0.75
C GLN A 269 5.90 -35.76 -0.57
N SER A 270 5.09 -35.52 -1.61
CA SER A 270 3.67 -35.88 -1.63
C SER A 270 3.49 -37.26 -2.25
N ASP A 271 2.68 -38.10 -1.62
CA ASP A 271 2.30 -39.41 -2.16
C ASP A 271 1.14 -39.30 -3.17
N LYS A 272 0.50 -38.13 -3.25
CA LYS A 272 -0.70 -37.87 -4.06
C LYS A 272 -0.32 -37.55 -5.50
N ALA A 273 -0.75 -38.39 -6.45
CA ALA A 273 -0.41 -38.22 -7.85
C ALA A 273 -0.98 -36.92 -8.45
N GLY A 274 -2.21 -36.54 -8.07
CA GLY A 274 -2.82 -35.29 -8.51
C GLY A 274 -2.10 -34.04 -7.99
N PHE A 275 -1.55 -34.08 -6.78
CA PHE A 275 -0.72 -32.98 -6.26
C PHE A 275 0.58 -32.83 -7.05
N ARG A 276 1.24 -33.95 -7.38
CA ARG A 276 2.43 -33.94 -8.24
C ARG A 276 2.14 -33.43 -9.64
N GLU A 277 1.01 -33.84 -10.21
CA GLU A 277 0.55 -33.36 -11.51
C GLU A 277 0.27 -31.85 -11.48
N TYR A 278 -0.45 -31.35 -10.48
CA TYR A 278 -0.75 -29.93 -10.32
C TYR A 278 0.53 -29.07 -10.40
N VAL A 279 1.56 -29.46 -9.67
CA VAL A 279 2.85 -28.76 -9.69
C VAL A 279 3.56 -28.94 -11.03
N ALA A 280 3.64 -30.17 -11.54
CA ALA A 280 4.33 -30.47 -12.79
C ALA A 280 3.72 -29.72 -13.98
N ARG A 281 2.40 -29.64 -14.07
CA ARG A 281 1.71 -28.89 -15.13
C ARG A 281 1.91 -27.38 -14.99
N ALA A 282 1.91 -26.84 -13.76
CA ALA A 282 2.17 -25.41 -13.53
C ALA A 282 3.58 -25.00 -13.95
N VAL A 283 4.58 -25.82 -13.62
CA VAL A 283 5.98 -25.63 -14.03
C VAL A 283 6.13 -25.88 -15.53
N GLY A 284 5.55 -26.95 -16.06
CA GLY A 284 5.57 -27.28 -17.49
C GLY A 284 4.98 -26.17 -18.37
N CYS A 285 3.91 -25.50 -17.92
CA CYS A 285 3.38 -24.33 -18.64
C CYS A 285 4.43 -23.21 -18.78
N TYR A 286 5.27 -23.01 -17.76
CA TYR A 286 6.37 -22.06 -17.84
C TYR A 286 7.48 -22.57 -18.76
N GLU A 287 7.96 -23.79 -18.54
CA GLU A 287 9.10 -24.34 -19.29
C GLU A 287 8.80 -24.49 -20.78
N THR A 288 7.57 -24.85 -21.16
CA THR A 288 7.16 -25.02 -22.56
C THR A 288 6.84 -23.70 -23.25
N PHE A 289 6.11 -22.79 -22.58
CA PHE A 289 5.53 -21.61 -23.26
C PHE A 289 6.19 -20.27 -22.88
N ALA A 290 6.95 -20.17 -21.79
CA ALA A 290 7.61 -18.92 -21.42
C ALA A 290 8.88 -18.66 -22.26
N SER A 291 9.30 -17.39 -22.32
CA SER A 291 10.46 -16.87 -23.07
C SER A 291 10.29 -16.74 -24.60
N GLY A 292 11.21 -16.02 -25.24
CA GLY A 292 11.25 -15.85 -26.70
C GLY A 292 11.59 -17.11 -27.51
N VAL A 293 11.93 -18.22 -26.84
CA VAL A 293 12.23 -19.51 -27.45
C VAL A 293 11.16 -20.57 -27.12
N GLY A 294 10.15 -20.22 -26.31
CA GLY A 294 9.05 -21.13 -25.96
C GLY A 294 8.11 -21.40 -27.15
N THR A 295 7.36 -22.51 -27.07
CA THR A 295 6.35 -22.84 -28.10
C THR A 295 5.30 -21.74 -28.17
N ALA A 296 5.03 -21.22 -29.37
CA ALA A 296 3.98 -20.23 -29.57
C ALA A 296 2.59 -20.85 -29.35
N LEU A 297 1.84 -20.33 -28.39
CA LEU A 297 0.46 -20.74 -28.11
C LEU A 297 -0.47 -19.53 -28.18
N PRO A 298 -1.05 -19.23 -29.35
CA PRO A 298 -1.95 -18.10 -29.53
C PRO A 298 -3.32 -18.39 -28.90
N LEU A 299 -3.72 -17.57 -27.93
CA LEU A 299 -5.05 -17.57 -27.34
C LEU A 299 -5.93 -16.57 -28.09
N ASP A 300 -6.61 -17.05 -29.13
CA ASP A 300 -7.47 -16.24 -29.99
C ASP A 300 -8.93 -16.32 -29.54
N VAL A 301 -9.43 -15.21 -28.99
CA VAL A 301 -10.85 -15.03 -28.65
C VAL A 301 -11.49 -13.89 -29.45
N SER A 302 -10.82 -13.45 -30.52
CA SER A 302 -11.13 -12.21 -31.23
C SER A 302 -12.46 -12.25 -31.98
N ALA A 303 -12.94 -13.44 -32.35
CA ALA A 303 -14.22 -13.63 -33.03
C ALA A 303 -15.42 -13.11 -32.23
N VAL A 304 -15.31 -13.03 -30.89
CA VAL A 304 -16.38 -12.52 -30.00
C VAL A 304 -15.94 -11.27 -29.26
N PHE A 305 -14.71 -11.22 -28.75
CA PHE A 305 -14.25 -10.15 -27.87
C PHE A 305 -13.37 -9.11 -28.57
N GLY A 306 -13.20 -9.19 -29.90
CA GLY A 306 -12.40 -8.24 -30.68
C GLY A 306 -10.88 -8.51 -30.64
N GLN A 307 -10.16 -7.95 -31.62
CA GLN A 307 -8.74 -8.24 -31.91
C GLN A 307 -7.77 -7.91 -30.77
N GLN A 308 -8.11 -6.92 -29.94
CA GLN A 308 -7.32 -6.51 -28.77
C GLN A 308 -7.15 -7.60 -27.70
N ASN A 309 -7.98 -8.65 -27.75
CA ASN A 309 -7.93 -9.76 -26.80
C ASN A 309 -7.09 -10.96 -27.27
N ASN A 310 -6.55 -10.91 -28.49
CA ASN A 310 -5.59 -11.91 -28.94
C ASN A 310 -4.26 -11.78 -28.15
N SER A 311 -3.70 -12.92 -27.73
CA SER A 311 -2.46 -12.93 -26.97
C SER A 311 -1.70 -14.23 -27.08
N GLN A 312 -0.39 -14.17 -26.91
CA GLN A 312 0.41 -15.36 -26.68
C GLN A 312 0.29 -15.79 -25.23
N PHE A 313 0.09 -17.08 -24.99
CA PHE A 313 0.06 -17.62 -23.62
C PHE A 313 1.37 -17.36 -22.87
N GLY A 314 2.50 -17.46 -23.57
CA GLY A 314 3.85 -17.16 -23.08
C GLY A 314 3.98 -15.78 -22.42
N GLU A 315 3.36 -14.73 -23.00
CA GLU A 315 3.35 -13.37 -22.44
C GLU A 315 2.71 -13.29 -21.06
N HIS A 316 1.86 -14.26 -20.70
CA HIS A 316 1.19 -14.29 -19.40
C HIS A 316 1.97 -15.14 -18.40
N VAL A 317 2.37 -16.35 -18.78
CA VAL A 317 3.07 -17.28 -17.88
C VAL A 317 4.47 -16.79 -17.48
N GLU A 318 5.11 -15.91 -18.25
CA GLU A 318 6.38 -15.29 -17.84
C GLU A 318 6.23 -14.26 -16.71
N LYS A 319 5.00 -13.81 -16.42
CA LYS A 319 4.73 -12.75 -15.44
C LYS A 319 4.52 -13.34 -14.06
N VAL A 320 5.34 -12.93 -13.11
CA VAL A 320 5.23 -13.34 -11.70
C VAL A 320 3.83 -13.11 -11.13
N GLY A 321 3.21 -11.98 -11.46
CA GLY A 321 1.86 -11.63 -11.02
C GLY A 321 0.73 -12.45 -11.67
N PHE A 322 1.01 -13.30 -12.65
CA PHE A 322 0.02 -14.20 -13.27
C PHE A 322 -0.27 -15.42 -12.40
N TYR A 323 0.74 -15.95 -11.71
CA TYR A 323 0.61 -17.05 -10.75
C TYR A 323 -0.29 -16.70 -9.56
N ALA A 324 -0.57 -15.42 -9.33
CA ALA A 324 -1.60 -14.96 -8.40
C ALA A 324 -3.00 -15.57 -8.69
N THR A 325 -3.23 -16.16 -9.87
CA THR A 325 -4.46 -16.90 -10.16
C THR A 325 -4.59 -18.23 -9.43
N LEU A 326 -3.47 -18.90 -9.15
CA LEU A 326 -3.43 -20.19 -8.45
C LEU A 326 -3.77 -20.01 -6.96
N PRO A 327 -4.83 -20.65 -6.43
CA PRO A 327 -5.20 -20.54 -5.01
C PRO A 327 -4.20 -21.24 -4.07
N VAL A 328 -3.54 -22.30 -4.54
CA VAL A 328 -2.55 -23.10 -3.79
C VAL A 328 -1.16 -22.88 -4.40
N TRP A 329 -0.50 -21.77 -4.04
CA TRP A 329 0.81 -21.41 -4.60
C TRP A 329 1.56 -20.43 -3.68
N PRO A 330 2.91 -20.47 -3.64
CA PRO A 330 3.71 -19.50 -2.90
C PRO A 330 3.57 -18.07 -3.45
N GLU A 331 3.70 -17.11 -2.53
CA GLU A 331 3.81 -15.68 -2.78
C GLU A 331 4.98 -15.15 -1.95
N TRP A 332 5.80 -14.29 -2.55
CA TRP A 332 7.00 -13.77 -1.92
C TRP A 332 6.81 -12.33 -1.44
N SER A 333 7.58 -11.96 -0.41
CA SER A 333 7.69 -10.59 0.09
C SER A 333 9.13 -10.34 0.50
N SER A 334 9.77 -9.33 -0.09
CA SER A 334 11.08 -8.87 0.35
C SER A 334 10.96 -8.24 1.75
N GLN A 335 11.91 -8.57 2.62
CA GLN A 335 11.95 -8.12 4.02
C GLN A 335 12.83 -6.86 4.17
N LEU A 336 12.89 -6.31 5.38
CA LEU A 336 13.71 -5.16 5.78
C LEU A 336 15.21 -5.45 5.63
N PHE A 337 15.61 -6.72 5.81
CA PHE A 337 17.01 -7.13 5.81
C PHE A 337 17.59 -7.08 4.42
N GLU A 338 18.31 -5.99 4.17
CA GLU A 338 19.04 -5.79 2.95
C GLU A 338 20.31 -4.99 3.23
N ASN A 339 21.44 -5.52 2.79
CA ASN A 339 22.72 -4.84 2.84
C ASN A 339 23.26 -4.70 1.42
N ARG A 340 23.50 -3.45 1.00
CA ARG A 340 24.20 -3.14 -0.23
C ARG A 340 25.54 -2.53 0.12
N THR A 341 26.60 -3.21 -0.28
CA THR A 341 27.95 -2.67 -0.24
C THR A 341 28.30 -2.15 -1.63
N GLU A 342 28.89 -0.96 -1.69
CA GLU A 342 29.47 -0.39 -2.90
C GLU A 342 30.99 -0.63 -2.86
N PRO A 343 31.48 -1.79 -3.33
CA PRO A 343 32.92 -1.96 -3.55
C PRO A 343 33.43 -0.95 -4.59
N VAL A 344 34.76 -0.79 -4.66
CA VAL A 344 35.44 0.12 -5.60
C VAL A 344 34.97 -0.06 -7.06
N ARG A 345 34.45 -1.24 -7.43
CA ARG A 345 33.76 -1.48 -8.70
C ARG A 345 32.47 -2.29 -8.52
N GLY A 346 31.32 -1.67 -8.82
CA GLY A 346 30.00 -2.32 -8.85
C GLY A 346 29.26 -2.32 -7.51
N PHE A 347 28.41 -3.33 -7.28
CA PHE A 347 27.62 -3.48 -6.06
C PHE A 347 27.53 -4.95 -5.65
N LYS A 348 27.45 -5.20 -4.35
CA LYS A 348 27.06 -6.51 -3.80
C LYS A 348 25.88 -6.30 -2.88
N THR A 349 24.76 -6.93 -3.22
CA THR A 349 23.50 -6.81 -2.48
C THR A 349 23.14 -8.16 -1.88
N VAL A 350 22.98 -8.21 -0.56
CA VAL A 350 22.45 -9.37 0.18
C VAL A 350 21.09 -8.98 0.73
N ARG A 351 20.04 -9.75 0.45
CA ARG A 351 18.69 -9.45 0.93
C ARG A 351 17.92 -10.69 1.33
N GLU A 352 16.97 -10.52 2.22
CA GLU A 352 16.07 -11.58 2.64
C GLU A 352 14.67 -11.45 1.99
N VAL A 353 14.16 -12.57 1.49
CA VAL A 353 12.82 -12.67 0.89
C VAL A 353 12.05 -13.81 1.57
N SER A 354 10.87 -13.51 2.10
CA SER A 354 10.00 -14.51 2.71
C SER A 354 8.96 -15.05 1.73
N TYR A 355 8.63 -16.33 1.85
CA TYR A 355 7.68 -17.05 1.01
C TYR A 355 6.52 -17.59 1.86
N ARG A 356 5.29 -17.22 1.50
CA ARG A 356 4.05 -17.72 2.11
C ARG A 356 3.28 -18.55 1.09
N PHE A 357 2.70 -19.66 1.52
CA PHE A 357 1.93 -20.50 0.60
C PHE A 357 0.45 -20.21 0.71
N ARG A 358 -0.13 -19.56 -0.30
CA ARG A 358 -1.59 -19.37 -0.40
C ARG A 358 -2.26 -20.74 -0.34
N VAL A 359 -3.39 -20.81 0.35
CA VAL A 359 -4.25 -21.98 0.34
C VAL A 359 -5.69 -21.53 0.10
N ASN A 360 -6.55 -22.42 -0.41
CA ASN A 360 -7.86 -22.11 -0.98
C ASN A 360 -8.93 -21.67 0.04
N GLY A 361 -8.71 -20.57 0.75
CA GLY A 361 -9.56 -20.15 1.86
C GLY A 361 -10.90 -19.56 1.46
N VAL A 362 -11.77 -19.40 2.45
CA VAL A 362 -13.09 -18.79 2.26
C VAL A 362 -12.95 -17.30 1.94
N ASN A 363 -13.56 -16.86 0.83
CA ASN A 363 -13.74 -15.47 0.50
C ASN A 363 -14.79 -14.86 1.44
N PRO A 364 -14.41 -13.89 2.30
CA PRO A 364 -15.33 -13.35 3.30
C PRO A 364 -16.50 -12.56 2.69
N ARG A 365 -16.40 -12.12 1.42
CA ARG A 365 -17.48 -11.40 0.75
C ARG A 365 -18.59 -12.33 0.26
N GLU A 366 -18.22 -13.53 -0.17
CA GLU A 366 -19.10 -14.46 -0.89
C GLU A 366 -19.43 -15.71 -0.05
N GLY A 367 -18.67 -15.98 1.02
CA GLY A 367 -18.85 -17.17 1.86
C GLY A 367 -18.43 -18.48 1.18
N THR A 368 -17.81 -18.42 0.00
CA THR A 368 -17.35 -19.57 -0.79
C THR A 368 -15.83 -19.63 -0.84
N SER A 369 -15.23 -20.76 -1.26
CA SER A 369 -13.77 -20.85 -1.42
C SER A 369 -13.23 -19.83 -2.44
N ALA A 370 -11.97 -19.40 -2.25
CA ALA A 370 -11.32 -18.38 -3.07
C ALA A 370 -11.29 -18.76 -4.56
N PHE A 371 -11.19 -20.07 -4.83
CA PHE A 371 -11.30 -20.65 -6.16
C PHE A 371 -12.69 -20.46 -6.77
N ARG A 372 -13.77 -20.88 -6.08
CA ARG A 372 -15.15 -20.70 -6.57
C ARG A 372 -15.49 -19.23 -6.78
N ALA A 373 -15.11 -18.37 -5.84
CA ALA A 373 -15.29 -16.94 -5.97
C ALA A 373 -14.55 -16.35 -7.18
N ARG A 374 -13.39 -16.91 -7.54
CA ARG A 374 -12.65 -16.49 -8.74
C ARG A 374 -13.37 -16.94 -10.01
N LEU A 375 -13.86 -18.18 -10.06
CA LEU A 375 -14.63 -18.70 -11.19
C LEU A 375 -15.88 -17.83 -11.42
N GLN A 376 -16.63 -17.51 -10.36
CA GLN A 376 -17.78 -16.61 -10.45
C GLN A 376 -17.40 -15.24 -11.03
N ARG A 377 -16.27 -14.65 -10.62
CA ARG A 377 -15.79 -13.39 -11.22
C ARG A 377 -15.47 -13.53 -12.71
N PHE A 378 -14.97 -14.67 -13.16
CA PHE A 378 -14.77 -14.92 -14.59
C PHE A 378 -16.10 -15.04 -15.33
N TRP A 379 -17.08 -15.72 -14.73
CA TRP A 379 -18.43 -15.81 -15.26
C TRP A 379 -19.04 -14.42 -15.46
N ASP A 380 -19.09 -13.62 -14.39
CA ASP A 380 -19.66 -12.29 -14.39
C ASP A 380 -18.94 -11.35 -15.38
N ARG A 381 -17.60 -11.46 -15.44
CA ARG A 381 -16.78 -10.58 -16.26
C ARG A 381 -16.74 -10.96 -17.74
N MET A 382 -16.95 -12.22 -18.13
CA MET A 382 -16.72 -12.66 -19.51
C MET A 382 -17.90 -13.41 -20.14
N LEU A 383 -18.76 -14.07 -19.36
CA LEU A 383 -19.67 -15.11 -19.86
C LEU A 383 -21.16 -14.76 -19.75
N VAL A 384 -21.53 -13.76 -18.94
CA VAL A 384 -22.92 -13.28 -18.78
C VAL A 384 -23.42 -12.59 -20.06
N ALA A 385 -22.71 -11.58 -20.54
CA ALA A 385 -23.07 -10.82 -21.74
C ALA A 385 -21.81 -10.52 -22.58
N PRO A 386 -21.31 -11.50 -23.36
CA PRO A 386 -20.10 -11.31 -24.18
C PRO A 386 -20.28 -10.20 -25.22
N SER A 387 -19.26 -9.34 -25.39
CA SER A 387 -19.20 -8.32 -26.45
C SER A 387 -17.77 -8.06 -26.92
N ASP A 388 -17.65 -7.44 -28.10
CA ASP A 388 -16.40 -7.03 -28.74
C ASP A 388 -15.69 -5.86 -28.03
N THR A 389 -16.40 -5.14 -27.18
CA THR A 389 -15.86 -4.01 -26.38
C THR A 389 -15.20 -4.43 -25.08
N MET A 390 -15.32 -5.71 -24.67
CA MET A 390 -14.80 -6.19 -23.39
C MET A 390 -13.30 -6.48 -23.47
N PHE A 391 -12.56 -6.15 -22.40
CA PHE A 391 -11.14 -6.51 -22.26
C PHE A 391 -10.98 -7.73 -21.34
N VAL A 392 -10.82 -8.89 -21.96
CA VAL A 392 -10.80 -10.22 -21.35
C VAL A 392 -9.49 -10.99 -21.54
N LYS A 393 -8.50 -10.43 -22.27
CA LYS A 393 -7.19 -11.04 -22.60
C LYS A 393 -6.58 -11.82 -21.43
N ARG A 394 -6.42 -11.17 -20.27
CA ARG A 394 -5.85 -11.78 -19.06
C ARG A 394 -6.79 -12.81 -18.43
N SER A 395 -8.07 -12.52 -18.32
CA SER A 395 -9.05 -13.41 -17.69
C SER A 395 -9.23 -14.72 -18.47
N ALA A 396 -9.19 -14.66 -19.81
CA ALA A 396 -9.21 -15.85 -20.66
C ALA A 396 -7.95 -16.70 -20.46
N ALA A 397 -6.77 -16.07 -20.45
CA ALA A 397 -5.51 -16.77 -20.17
C ALA A 397 -5.49 -17.39 -18.76
N GLU A 398 -5.99 -16.70 -17.73
CA GLU A 398 -6.10 -17.23 -16.36
C GLU A 398 -7.03 -18.46 -16.31
N LEU A 399 -8.16 -18.45 -17.03
CA LEU A 399 -9.08 -19.60 -17.07
C LEU A 399 -8.46 -20.80 -17.80
N VAL A 400 -7.77 -20.55 -18.92
CA VAL A 400 -7.01 -21.58 -19.67
C VAL A 400 -5.93 -22.20 -18.78
N PHE A 401 -5.14 -21.37 -18.08
CA PHE A 401 -4.10 -21.85 -17.19
C PHE A 401 -4.65 -22.69 -16.04
N LEU A 402 -5.73 -22.24 -15.39
CA LEU A 402 -6.38 -23.02 -14.34
C LEU A 402 -6.90 -24.36 -14.86
N TRP A 403 -7.50 -24.39 -16.06
CA TRP A 403 -8.01 -25.62 -16.65
C TRP A 403 -6.89 -26.63 -16.97
N LEU A 404 -5.76 -26.15 -17.48
CA LEU A 404 -4.59 -26.98 -17.77
C LEU A 404 -3.98 -27.57 -16.50
N VAL A 405 -3.91 -26.78 -15.42
CA VAL A 405 -3.14 -27.12 -14.22
C VAL A 405 -3.96 -27.86 -13.15
N VAL A 406 -5.25 -27.58 -13.01
CA VAL A 406 -6.08 -28.20 -11.96
C VAL A 406 -6.44 -29.64 -12.33
N PRO A 407 -5.96 -30.64 -11.57
CA PRO A 407 -6.19 -32.05 -11.87
C PRO A 407 -7.66 -32.43 -11.65
N MET A 408 -8.08 -33.54 -12.24
CA MET A 408 -9.44 -34.08 -12.06
C MET A 408 -9.67 -34.68 -10.66
N SER A 409 -8.61 -35.12 -9.99
CA SER A 409 -8.64 -35.74 -8.67
C SER A 409 -7.31 -35.55 -7.95
N LEU A 410 -7.30 -35.57 -6.62
CA LEU A 410 -6.07 -35.59 -5.83
C LEU A 410 -5.33 -36.93 -5.94
N GLU A 411 -6.05 -38.05 -6.05
CA GLU A 411 -5.47 -39.39 -5.95
C GLU A 411 -4.88 -39.89 -7.28
N GLN A 412 -5.46 -39.50 -8.41
CA GLN A 412 -5.07 -39.96 -9.74
C GLN A 412 -4.51 -38.79 -10.56
N GLY A 413 -3.36 -38.99 -11.18
CA GLY A 413 -2.79 -38.04 -12.14
C GLY A 413 -3.31 -38.29 -13.56
N ALA A 414 -3.43 -37.25 -14.38
CA ALA A 414 -3.70 -37.39 -15.80
C ALA A 414 -2.52 -38.06 -16.53
N LYS A 415 -2.83 -38.69 -17.66
CA LYS A 415 -1.86 -39.36 -18.55
C LYS A 415 -1.58 -38.57 -19.84
N GLY A 416 -2.21 -37.41 -20.03
CA GLY A 416 -2.12 -36.63 -21.26
C GLY A 416 -0.90 -35.71 -21.34
N ASP A 417 -0.48 -35.42 -22.56
CA ASP A 417 0.62 -34.50 -22.87
C ASP A 417 0.15 -33.03 -22.79
N LEU A 418 0.87 -32.21 -22.02
CA LEU A 418 0.48 -30.82 -21.73
C LEU A 418 0.45 -29.95 -23.00
N GLU A 419 1.45 -30.10 -23.87
CA GLU A 419 1.59 -29.27 -25.07
C GLU A 419 0.48 -29.58 -26.08
N THR A 420 0.18 -30.87 -26.26
CA THR A 420 -0.92 -31.35 -27.09
C THR A 420 -2.27 -30.84 -26.58
N GLU A 421 -2.56 -31.01 -25.29
CA GLU A 421 -3.82 -30.53 -24.67
C GLU A 421 -3.99 -29.01 -24.81
N ALA A 422 -2.92 -28.25 -24.59
CA ALA A 422 -2.93 -26.80 -24.71
C ALA A 422 -3.17 -26.35 -26.16
N THR A 423 -2.54 -27.01 -27.14
CA THR A 423 -2.70 -26.73 -28.56
C THR A 423 -4.12 -27.01 -29.04
N GLU A 424 -4.69 -28.15 -28.67
CA GLU A 424 -6.09 -28.49 -28.95
C GLU A 424 -7.06 -27.50 -28.31
N LEU A 425 -6.77 -27.05 -27.08
CA LEU A 425 -7.57 -26.05 -26.39
C LEU A 425 -7.52 -24.70 -27.11
N ALA A 426 -6.35 -24.25 -27.55
CA ALA A 426 -6.19 -23.01 -28.32
C ALA A 426 -6.96 -23.05 -29.65
N GLN A 427 -6.96 -24.21 -30.34
CA GLN A 427 -7.76 -24.41 -31.55
C GLN A 427 -9.26 -24.34 -31.27
N ARG A 428 -9.75 -24.99 -30.20
CA ARG A 428 -11.16 -24.91 -29.78
C ARG A 428 -11.56 -23.50 -29.38
N LEU A 429 -10.67 -22.77 -28.70
CA LEU A 429 -10.88 -21.39 -28.30
C LEU A 429 -11.04 -20.47 -29.51
N LYS A 430 -10.22 -20.67 -30.55
CA LYS A 430 -10.34 -19.94 -31.82
C LYS A 430 -11.65 -20.23 -32.56
N ALA A 431 -12.10 -21.49 -32.55
CA ALA A 431 -13.32 -21.91 -33.26
C ALA A 431 -14.62 -21.49 -32.54
N ASP A 432 -14.67 -21.61 -31.22
CA ASP A 432 -15.83 -21.32 -30.38
C ASP A 432 -15.37 -20.71 -29.04
N PRO A 433 -15.07 -19.39 -28.99
CA PRO A 433 -14.51 -18.78 -27.79
C PRO A 433 -15.44 -18.91 -26.58
N VAL A 434 -16.72 -18.54 -26.71
CA VAL A 434 -17.65 -18.50 -25.58
C VAL A 434 -18.03 -19.91 -25.12
N GLY A 435 -18.34 -20.83 -26.04
CA GLY A 435 -18.69 -22.20 -25.68
C GLY A 435 -17.50 -22.93 -25.04
N THR A 436 -16.28 -22.70 -25.52
CA THR A 436 -15.07 -23.28 -24.92
C THR A 436 -14.79 -22.70 -23.53
N LEU A 437 -14.88 -21.38 -23.34
CA LEU A 437 -14.73 -20.76 -22.01
C LEU A 437 -15.81 -21.22 -21.02
N ARG A 438 -17.07 -21.37 -21.45
CA ARG A 438 -18.16 -21.90 -20.61
C ARG A 438 -17.92 -23.35 -20.20
N ARG A 439 -17.50 -24.22 -21.14
CA ARG A 439 -17.14 -25.61 -20.82
C ARG A 439 -16.03 -25.68 -19.78
N MET A 440 -14.94 -24.93 -19.98
CA MET A 440 -13.84 -24.87 -19.01
C MET A 440 -14.30 -24.39 -17.64
N HIS A 441 -15.17 -23.36 -17.59
CA HIS A 441 -15.74 -22.88 -16.33
C HIS A 441 -16.49 -23.98 -15.58
N TYR A 442 -17.43 -24.67 -16.25
CA TYR A 442 -18.20 -25.75 -15.62
C TYR A 442 -17.33 -26.92 -15.17
N GLU A 443 -16.33 -27.30 -15.98
CA GLU A 443 -15.39 -28.34 -15.59
C GLU A 443 -14.54 -27.94 -14.38
N LEU A 444 -14.11 -26.68 -14.29
CA LEU A 444 -13.37 -26.18 -13.13
C LEU A 444 -14.26 -26.08 -11.88
N GLU A 445 -15.53 -25.69 -12.02
CA GLU A 445 -16.49 -25.72 -10.91
C GLU A 445 -16.69 -27.13 -10.38
N ALA A 446 -16.78 -28.13 -11.26
CA ALA A 446 -16.87 -29.54 -10.87
C ALA A 446 -15.60 -30.05 -10.15
N ARG A 447 -14.44 -29.44 -10.41
CA ARG A 447 -13.15 -29.75 -9.76
C ARG A 447 -12.90 -28.90 -8.51
N ALA A 448 -13.84 -28.06 -8.05
CA ALA A 448 -13.57 -27.08 -7.00
C ALA A 448 -13.08 -27.70 -5.69
N ASP A 449 -13.61 -28.86 -5.31
CA ASP A 449 -13.25 -29.54 -4.06
C ASP A 449 -11.82 -30.12 -4.12
N VAL A 450 -11.33 -30.46 -5.32
CA VAL A 450 -9.93 -30.89 -5.53
C VAL A 450 -8.96 -29.79 -5.10
N MET A 451 -9.34 -28.51 -5.24
CA MET A 451 -8.50 -27.39 -4.81
C MET A 451 -8.39 -27.29 -3.28
N ASP A 452 -9.44 -27.69 -2.55
CA ASP A 452 -9.41 -27.78 -1.08
C ASP A 452 -8.53 -28.97 -0.63
N ASP A 453 -8.61 -30.08 -1.35
CA ASP A 453 -7.75 -31.25 -1.14
C ASP A 453 -6.26 -30.95 -1.40
N LEU A 454 -5.95 -30.21 -2.47
CA LEU A 454 -4.58 -29.73 -2.76
C LEU A 454 -4.04 -28.84 -1.63
N ALA A 455 -4.89 -27.94 -1.09
CA ALA A 455 -4.54 -27.11 0.06
C ALA A 455 -4.24 -27.96 1.32
N GLY A 456 -5.07 -28.97 1.59
CA GLY A 456 -4.87 -29.91 2.69
C GLY A 456 -3.56 -30.70 2.56
N GLU A 457 -3.26 -31.19 1.36
CA GLU A 457 -2.05 -31.95 1.05
C GLU A 457 -0.78 -31.10 1.21
N LEU A 458 -0.79 -29.86 0.72
CA LEU A 458 0.29 -28.89 0.94
C LEU A 458 0.59 -28.73 2.44
N ILE A 459 -0.44 -28.49 3.27
CA ILE A 459 -0.27 -28.32 4.72
C ILE A 459 0.24 -29.63 5.37
N ARG A 460 -0.23 -30.79 4.92
CA ARG A 460 0.23 -32.11 5.41
C ARG A 460 1.73 -32.30 5.15
N VAL A 461 2.18 -32.04 3.93
CA VAL A 461 3.60 -32.15 3.54
C VAL A 461 4.46 -31.17 4.33
N LEU A 462 4.04 -29.91 4.43
CA LEU A 462 4.76 -28.90 5.20
C LEU A 462 4.88 -29.29 6.68
N LYS A 463 3.86 -29.90 7.29
CA LYS A 463 3.94 -30.39 8.68
C LYS A 463 4.95 -31.52 8.87
N SER A 464 4.89 -32.53 8.01
CA SER A 464 5.57 -33.82 8.21
C SER A 464 6.95 -33.92 7.55
N HIS A 465 7.17 -33.24 6.42
CA HIS A 465 8.34 -33.45 5.56
C HIS A 465 9.18 -32.19 5.30
N SER A 466 8.96 -31.05 5.98
CA SER A 466 9.60 -29.80 5.52
C SER A 466 11.13 -29.81 5.50
N ARG A 467 11.80 -30.64 6.32
CA ARG A 467 13.26 -30.73 6.29
C ARG A 467 13.72 -31.30 4.95
N ASN A 468 13.02 -32.31 4.46
CA ASN A 468 13.27 -32.89 3.14
C ASN A 468 12.92 -31.90 2.04
N VAL A 469 11.81 -31.15 2.21
CA VAL A 469 11.43 -30.07 1.27
C VAL A 469 12.53 -29.02 1.19
N LEU A 470 13.02 -28.51 2.33
CA LEU A 470 14.07 -27.50 2.38
C LEU A 470 15.36 -28.03 1.75
N GLN A 471 15.77 -29.26 2.08
CA GLN A 471 16.97 -29.86 1.52
C GLN A 471 16.86 -30.07 0.00
N ALA A 472 15.72 -30.56 -0.49
CA ALA A 472 15.47 -30.77 -1.91
C ALA A 472 15.43 -29.44 -2.67
N ALA A 473 14.71 -28.43 -2.14
CA ALA A 473 14.63 -27.11 -2.73
C ALA A 473 16.00 -26.41 -2.75
N SER A 474 16.78 -26.51 -1.66
CA SER A 474 18.10 -25.88 -1.57
C SER A 474 19.06 -26.42 -2.63
N ARG A 475 19.01 -27.73 -2.92
CA ARG A 475 19.84 -28.33 -4.00
C ARG A 475 19.47 -27.83 -5.39
N GLN A 476 18.21 -27.46 -5.60
CA GLN A 476 17.70 -27.04 -6.91
C GLN A 476 17.70 -25.52 -7.11
N ALA A 477 17.68 -24.77 -6.01
CA ALA A 477 17.56 -23.32 -6.00
C ALA A 477 18.83 -22.60 -5.54
N ASP A 478 19.97 -23.28 -5.39
CA ASP A 478 21.22 -22.72 -4.87
C ASP A 478 21.74 -21.54 -5.70
N ARG A 479 21.68 -21.63 -7.03
CA ARG A 479 22.24 -20.62 -7.92
C ARG A 479 21.43 -20.42 -9.18
N PHE A 480 21.20 -19.15 -9.51
CA PHE A 480 20.60 -18.73 -10.76
C PHE A 480 21.52 -17.75 -11.49
N THR A 481 21.55 -17.87 -12.81
CA THR A 481 22.22 -16.91 -13.69
C THR A 481 21.14 -16.03 -14.32
N ILE A 482 21.25 -14.72 -14.12
CA ILE A 482 20.46 -13.75 -14.88
C ILE A 482 21.27 -13.36 -16.09
N SER A 483 20.73 -13.59 -17.29
CA SER A 483 21.37 -13.30 -18.56
C SER A 483 20.56 -12.28 -19.34
N LEU A 484 21.22 -11.19 -19.75
CA LEU A 484 20.63 -10.18 -20.61
C LEU A 484 20.94 -10.51 -22.07
N LEU A 485 19.91 -10.62 -22.90
CA LEU A 485 20.06 -10.97 -24.31
C LEU A 485 20.55 -9.78 -25.12
N LYS A 486 21.23 -10.06 -26.24
CA LYS A 486 21.72 -9.02 -27.19
C LYS A 486 20.61 -8.10 -27.71
N GLY A 487 19.36 -8.55 -27.74
CA GLY A 487 18.22 -7.76 -28.17
C GLY A 487 17.83 -6.62 -27.22
N VAL A 488 18.44 -6.51 -26.03
CA VAL A 488 18.26 -5.35 -25.16
C VAL A 488 18.88 -4.07 -25.73
N VAL A 489 19.91 -4.20 -26.58
CA VAL A 489 20.64 -3.07 -27.16
C VAL A 489 20.04 -2.75 -28.53
N ASN A 490 19.80 -1.47 -28.78
CA ASN A 490 19.49 -0.97 -30.10
C ASN A 490 20.80 -0.76 -30.88
N TRP A 491 21.21 -1.79 -31.62
CA TRP A 491 22.49 -1.81 -32.33
C TRP A 491 22.63 -0.70 -33.38
N GLU A 492 21.55 -0.36 -34.11
CA GLU A 492 21.57 0.74 -35.09
C GLU A 492 21.94 2.10 -34.44
N VAL A 493 21.49 2.31 -33.21
CA VAL A 493 21.78 3.52 -32.44
C VAL A 493 23.19 3.50 -31.86
N VAL A 494 23.67 2.33 -31.41
CA VAL A 494 25.03 2.18 -30.90
C VAL A 494 26.06 2.39 -32.00
N GLU A 495 25.81 1.86 -33.20
CA GLU A 495 26.70 2.01 -34.36
C GLU A 495 26.80 3.46 -34.87
N SER A 496 25.85 4.32 -34.53
CA SER A 496 25.82 5.75 -34.90
C SER A 496 26.00 6.68 -33.68
N LEU A 497 26.48 6.14 -32.56
CA LEU A 497 26.54 6.85 -31.29
C LEU A 497 27.57 8.00 -31.34
N SER A 498 27.06 9.22 -31.38
CA SER A 498 27.87 10.46 -31.42
C SER A 498 27.67 11.35 -30.20
N SER A 499 26.73 11.01 -29.31
CA SER A 499 26.40 11.79 -28.12
C SER A 499 26.16 10.91 -26.90
N PRO A 500 26.64 11.29 -25.71
CA PRO A 500 26.35 10.60 -24.45
C PRO A 500 24.89 10.78 -23.99
N THR A 501 24.08 11.55 -24.70
CA THR A 501 22.65 11.74 -24.38
C THR A 501 21.72 10.76 -25.06
N THR A 502 22.22 9.95 -25.98
CA THR A 502 21.42 9.04 -26.79
C THR A 502 21.13 7.75 -26.03
N ASP A 503 19.86 7.36 -25.97
CA ASP A 503 19.41 6.13 -25.33
C ASP A 503 19.71 4.93 -26.25
N ILE A 504 20.49 3.98 -25.74
CA ILE A 504 21.01 2.85 -26.52
C ILE A 504 20.25 1.53 -26.30
N LEU A 505 19.35 1.48 -25.32
CA LEU A 505 18.59 0.27 -24.98
C LEU A 505 17.20 0.32 -25.57
N VAL A 506 16.63 -0.86 -25.83
CA VAL A 506 15.24 -1.01 -26.24
C VAL A 506 14.31 -0.33 -25.24
N LYS A 507 13.34 0.37 -25.79
CA LYS A 507 12.28 1.02 -25.03
C LYS A 507 10.99 0.27 -25.25
N SER A 508 10.12 0.30 -24.24
CA SER A 508 8.77 -0.17 -24.44
C SER A 508 8.03 0.79 -25.37
N GLU A 509 7.31 0.28 -26.37
CA GLU A 509 6.35 1.09 -27.14
C GLU A 509 5.29 1.73 -26.23
N ARG A 510 5.05 1.11 -25.06
CA ARG A 510 4.04 1.49 -24.07
C ARG A 510 4.53 1.19 -22.65
N GLY A 511 5.08 2.20 -21.97
CA GLY A 511 5.28 2.16 -20.52
C GLY A 511 6.69 2.35 -20.04
N GLU A 512 6.97 1.91 -18.82
CA GLU A 512 8.34 1.83 -18.29
C GLU A 512 9.20 0.93 -19.17
N ASP A 513 10.46 1.33 -19.35
CA ASP A 513 11.45 0.60 -20.15
C ASP A 513 11.64 -0.84 -19.62
N SER A 514 11.43 -1.06 -18.31
CA SER A 514 11.49 -2.37 -17.64
C SER A 514 10.62 -3.44 -18.30
N ILE A 515 9.48 -3.07 -18.88
CA ILE A 515 8.61 -3.99 -19.62
C ILE A 515 9.34 -4.59 -20.82
N ALA A 516 10.04 -3.76 -21.59
CA ALA A 516 10.82 -4.22 -22.74
C ALA A 516 12.04 -5.03 -22.26
N TRP A 517 12.70 -4.60 -21.18
CA TRP A 517 13.88 -5.28 -20.64
C TRP A 517 13.57 -6.67 -20.10
N PHE A 518 12.41 -6.88 -19.49
CA PHE A 518 11.96 -8.22 -19.10
C PHE A 518 11.91 -9.20 -20.29
N SER A 519 11.46 -8.76 -21.47
CA SER A 519 11.44 -9.61 -22.67
C SER A 519 12.84 -10.07 -23.11
N GLN A 520 13.88 -9.32 -22.73
CA GLN A 520 15.27 -9.56 -23.07
C GLN A 520 16.07 -10.19 -21.91
N LEU A 521 15.39 -10.67 -20.86
CA LEU A 521 16.02 -11.22 -19.67
C LEU A 521 15.70 -12.71 -19.53
N VAL A 522 16.72 -13.54 -19.35
CA VAL A 522 16.55 -14.99 -19.13
C VAL A 522 17.14 -15.35 -17.77
N VAL A 523 16.41 -16.16 -17.00
CA VAL A 523 16.90 -16.75 -15.76
C VAL A 523 17.07 -18.24 -15.97
N SER A 524 18.27 -18.75 -15.71
CA SER A 524 18.60 -20.18 -15.87
C SER A 524 19.51 -20.69 -14.77
N THR A 525 19.55 -21.99 -14.57
CA THR A 525 20.59 -22.65 -13.75
C THR A 525 21.88 -22.92 -14.54
N ALA A 526 21.84 -22.79 -15.88
CA ALA A 526 23.01 -22.89 -16.75
C ALA A 526 23.95 -21.70 -16.55
N THR A 527 25.26 -21.96 -16.68
CA THR A 527 26.32 -20.95 -16.58
C THR A 527 26.42 -20.06 -17.83
N THR A 528 26.04 -20.58 -19.00
CA THR A 528 26.08 -19.85 -20.27
C THR A 528 24.76 -19.96 -21.00
N VAL A 529 24.16 -18.81 -21.33
CA VAL A 529 22.95 -18.73 -22.16
C VAL A 529 23.35 -18.26 -23.57
N PRO A 530 22.98 -18.99 -24.63
CA PRO A 530 23.23 -18.56 -26.00
C PRO A 530 22.66 -17.16 -26.27
N SER A 531 23.39 -16.35 -27.06
CA SER A 531 22.98 -14.98 -27.40
C SER A 531 22.83 -14.00 -26.22
N SER A 532 23.35 -14.36 -25.03
CA SER A 532 23.55 -13.41 -23.95
C SER A 532 24.64 -12.39 -24.29
N LEU A 533 24.45 -11.18 -23.80
CA LEU A 533 25.38 -10.06 -23.89
C LEU A 533 26.18 -9.92 -22.60
N ALA A 534 25.52 -10.13 -21.46
CA ALA A 534 26.10 -10.14 -20.14
C ALA A 534 25.25 -11.01 -19.21
N SER A 535 25.90 -11.61 -18.22
CA SER A 535 25.24 -12.47 -17.22
C SER A 535 25.86 -12.23 -15.84
N TYR A 536 25.05 -12.36 -14.80
CA TYR A 536 25.51 -12.35 -13.41
C TYR A 536 24.82 -13.44 -12.59
N GLU A 537 25.46 -13.83 -11.51
CA GLU A 537 24.99 -14.89 -10.63
C GLU A 537 24.24 -14.32 -9.44
N VAL A 538 23.16 -15.01 -9.09
CA VAL A 538 22.39 -14.81 -7.87
C VAL A 538 22.47 -16.11 -7.09
N ALA A 539 23.22 -16.09 -5.99
CA ALA A 539 23.23 -17.19 -5.03
C ALA A 539 22.03 -17.07 -4.11
N VAL A 540 21.37 -18.18 -3.82
CA VAL A 540 20.15 -18.24 -3.03
C VAL A 540 20.30 -19.30 -1.95
N GLU A 541 20.29 -18.86 -0.70
CA GLU A 541 20.30 -19.76 0.46
C GLU A 541 18.88 -19.84 1.05
N LEU A 542 18.26 -21.02 0.96
CA LEU A 542 16.93 -21.24 1.53
C LEU A 542 17.00 -21.61 3.01
N ARG A 543 16.07 -21.05 3.79
CA ARG A 543 15.94 -21.29 5.22
C ARG A 543 14.49 -21.51 5.63
N GLU A 544 14.33 -22.16 6.77
CA GLU A 544 13.03 -22.39 7.40
C GLU A 544 13.05 -21.86 8.83
N ARG A 545 12.01 -21.10 9.19
CA ARG A 545 11.73 -20.71 10.58
C ARG A 545 10.38 -21.26 10.99
N ALA A 546 10.30 -21.83 12.18
CA ALA A 546 9.06 -22.33 12.75
C ALA A 546 8.70 -21.58 14.04
N LEU A 547 7.41 -21.39 14.26
CA LEU A 547 6.84 -20.86 15.50
C LEU A 547 6.16 -21.98 16.28
N ALA A 548 6.53 -22.15 17.54
CA ALA A 548 5.91 -23.11 18.45
C ALA A 548 5.39 -22.43 19.72
N ALA A 549 4.30 -22.97 20.28
CA ALA A 549 3.80 -22.52 21.58
C ALA A 549 4.76 -22.97 22.69
N THR A 550 5.12 -22.06 23.59
CA THR A 550 5.99 -22.34 24.75
C THR A 550 5.21 -22.51 26.04
N GLY A 551 3.93 -22.19 26.05
CA GLY A 551 3.06 -22.29 27.22
C GLY A 551 1.59 -22.12 26.90
N ASN A 552 0.76 -22.10 27.94
CA ASN A 552 -0.68 -21.91 27.83
C ASN A 552 -1.04 -20.44 27.56
N GLY A 553 -2.22 -20.23 26.96
CA GLY A 553 -2.77 -18.88 26.77
C GLY A 553 -3.03 -18.17 28.08
N ARG A 554 -2.60 -16.91 28.18
CA ARG A 554 -2.87 -16.01 29.30
C ARG A 554 -4.02 -15.07 28.94
N VAL A 555 -5.05 -15.02 29.77
CA VAL A 555 -6.14 -14.05 29.64
C VAL A 555 -5.66 -12.70 30.18
N LEU A 556 -5.85 -11.65 29.37
CA LEU A 556 -5.52 -10.27 29.69
C LEU A 556 -6.82 -9.44 29.71
N PRO A 557 -7.04 -8.61 30.74
CA PRO A 557 -8.13 -7.63 30.70
C PRO A 557 -7.81 -6.56 29.65
N MET A 558 -8.59 -6.49 28.59
CA MET A 558 -8.42 -5.55 27.49
C MET A 558 -9.79 -5.07 27.03
N ALA A 559 -10.12 -3.82 27.33
CA ALA A 559 -11.42 -3.24 27.03
C ALA A 559 -11.26 -1.91 26.30
N ARG A 560 -12.10 -1.68 25.28
CA ARG A 560 -12.19 -0.38 24.62
C ARG A 560 -12.96 0.57 25.53
N ASP A 561 -12.43 1.76 25.75
CA ASP A 561 -13.16 2.83 26.41
C ASP A 561 -14.08 3.49 25.38
N THR A 562 -15.38 3.36 25.61
CA THR A 562 -16.44 3.90 24.74
C THR A 562 -17.15 5.10 25.36
N LYS A 563 -16.66 5.61 26.50
CA LYS A 563 -17.32 6.68 27.28
C LYS A 563 -17.16 8.07 26.69
N GLU A 564 -16.22 8.26 25.76
CA GLU A 564 -16.01 9.55 25.12
C GLU A 564 -17.24 9.94 24.29
N ALA A 565 -17.60 11.23 24.32
CA ALA A 565 -18.68 11.74 23.50
C ALA A 565 -18.30 11.63 22.02
N VAL A 566 -19.29 11.39 21.16
CA VAL A 566 -19.07 11.19 19.73
C VAL A 566 -19.77 12.28 18.94
N LEU A 567 -19.05 12.91 18.01
CA LEU A 567 -19.60 13.70 16.92
C LEU A 567 -19.76 12.81 15.67
N PRO A 568 -20.97 12.30 15.39
CA PRO A 568 -21.21 11.52 14.18
C PRO A 568 -21.25 12.42 12.95
N VAL A 569 -20.52 12.01 11.90
CA VAL A 569 -20.45 12.68 10.61
C VAL A 569 -20.81 11.69 9.50
N ARG A 570 -21.76 12.04 8.63
CA ARG A 570 -22.17 11.21 7.50
C ARG A 570 -21.95 11.93 6.17
N PHE A 571 -21.36 11.24 5.20
CA PHE A 571 -21.26 11.75 3.83
C PHE A 571 -22.35 11.13 2.96
N MET A 572 -23.20 11.98 2.39
CA MET A 572 -24.38 11.61 1.62
C MET A 572 -24.21 11.97 0.13
N PRO A 573 -24.21 10.98 -0.79
CA PRO A 573 -24.09 11.25 -2.22
C PRO A 573 -25.41 11.70 -2.83
N PHE A 574 -25.33 12.67 -3.74
CA PHE A 574 -26.46 13.10 -4.57
C PHE A 574 -26.09 13.16 -6.05
N VAL A 575 -27.07 12.88 -6.90
CA VAL A 575 -26.99 12.91 -8.36
C VAL A 575 -28.16 13.68 -8.96
N ARG A 576 -27.98 14.19 -10.17
CA ARG A 576 -29.09 14.72 -10.97
C ARG A 576 -29.86 13.57 -11.61
N ASN A 577 -31.18 13.57 -11.46
CA ASN A 577 -32.06 12.65 -12.16
C ASN A 577 -32.27 13.10 -13.63
N LYS A 578 -32.95 12.26 -14.42
CA LYS A 578 -33.23 12.55 -15.85
C LYS A 578 -34.11 13.79 -16.06
N GLU A 579 -34.90 14.16 -15.06
CA GLU A 579 -35.81 15.32 -15.06
C GLU A 579 -35.11 16.60 -14.59
N GLY A 580 -33.81 16.56 -14.27
CA GLY A 580 -33.02 17.69 -13.79
C GLY A 580 -33.13 17.97 -12.28
N GLY A 581 -33.98 17.23 -11.56
CA GLY A 581 -34.06 17.23 -10.11
C GLY A 581 -32.84 16.58 -9.46
N VAL A 582 -32.52 16.96 -8.22
CA VAL A 582 -31.39 16.38 -7.47
C VAL A 582 -31.93 15.40 -6.43
N VAL A 583 -31.47 14.16 -6.50
CA VAL A 583 -31.91 13.07 -5.63
C VAL A 583 -30.71 12.40 -4.95
N SER A 584 -30.96 11.74 -3.83
CA SER A 584 -29.95 10.89 -3.19
C SER A 584 -29.50 9.80 -4.17
N ALA A 585 -28.20 9.56 -4.26
CA ALA A 585 -27.66 8.47 -5.07
C ALA A 585 -27.81 7.10 -4.40
N ILE A 586 -28.19 7.08 -3.12
CA ILE A 586 -28.49 5.88 -2.35
C ILE A 586 -30.00 5.80 -2.04
N PRO A 587 -30.63 4.62 -2.13
CA PRO A 587 -32.07 4.48 -1.88
C PRO A 587 -32.48 4.76 -0.43
N ASP A 588 -31.66 4.29 0.52
CA ASP A 588 -31.93 4.41 1.95
C ASP A 588 -31.06 5.52 2.55
N THR A 589 -31.69 6.66 2.84
CA THR A 589 -31.02 7.81 3.44
C THR A 589 -30.92 7.71 4.97
N GLY A 590 -31.49 6.67 5.59
CA GLY A 590 -31.43 6.43 7.02
C GLY A 590 -30.16 5.67 7.47
N LEU A 591 -29.42 5.05 6.54
CA LEU A 591 -28.28 4.19 6.85
C LEU A 591 -27.24 4.86 7.77
N PHE A 592 -26.94 4.22 8.90
CA PHE A 592 -26.00 4.72 9.92
C PHE A 592 -26.38 6.10 10.50
N SER A 593 -27.66 6.46 10.51
CA SER A 593 -28.11 7.66 11.22
C SER A 593 -27.98 7.47 12.72
N THR A 594 -27.70 8.56 13.43
CA THR A 594 -27.83 8.65 14.90
C THR A 594 -28.85 9.72 15.29
N GLU A 595 -29.60 10.25 14.32
CA GLU A 595 -30.55 11.37 14.45
C GLU A 595 -29.95 12.71 14.92
N CYS A 596 -28.64 12.75 15.18
CA CYS A 596 -27.85 13.93 15.51
C CYS A 596 -26.52 13.95 14.73
N GLY A 597 -25.79 15.06 14.83
CA GLY A 597 -24.47 15.22 14.22
C GLY A 597 -24.46 15.97 12.89
N VAL A 598 -23.47 15.70 12.04
CA VAL A 598 -23.23 16.45 10.80
C VAL A 598 -23.49 15.59 9.57
N GLU A 599 -24.30 16.08 8.62
CA GLU A 599 -24.51 15.45 7.32
C GLU A 599 -23.89 16.28 6.20
N ILE A 600 -22.84 15.76 5.56
CA ILE A 600 -22.17 16.37 4.40
C ILE A 600 -22.81 15.86 3.12
N HIS A 601 -23.59 16.71 2.45
CA HIS A 601 -24.16 16.40 1.14
C HIS A 601 -23.18 16.77 0.04
N TYR A 602 -22.85 15.81 -0.84
CA TYR A 602 -21.92 16.02 -1.95
C TYR A 602 -22.53 15.60 -3.30
N SER A 603 -22.05 16.21 -4.39
CA SER A 603 -22.52 15.91 -5.75
C SER A 603 -21.54 14.98 -6.45
N LEU A 604 -22.00 13.79 -6.83
CA LEU A 604 -21.19 12.87 -7.65
C LEU A 604 -20.92 13.46 -9.03
N ASP A 605 -21.91 14.13 -9.63
CA ASP A 605 -21.77 14.73 -10.96
C ASP A 605 -20.69 15.82 -11.00
N ALA A 606 -20.60 16.66 -9.97
CA ALA A 606 -19.62 17.74 -9.89
C ALA A 606 -18.18 17.23 -9.68
N LEU A 607 -18.03 16.06 -9.05
CA LEU A 607 -16.75 15.45 -8.72
C LEU A 607 -16.29 14.41 -9.75
N SER A 608 -17.16 14.07 -10.71
CA SER A 608 -16.87 13.14 -11.80
C SER A 608 -16.33 13.88 -13.02
N LEU A 609 -15.47 13.21 -13.80
CA LEU A 609 -14.96 13.77 -15.04
C LEU A 609 -16.01 13.66 -16.16
N ASN A 610 -16.42 14.80 -16.71
CA ASN A 610 -17.33 14.83 -17.85
C ASN A 610 -16.56 14.63 -19.17
N ARG A 611 -16.77 13.49 -19.82
CA ARG A 611 -16.04 13.10 -21.04
C ARG A 611 -16.49 13.80 -22.32
N ASN A 612 -17.56 14.59 -22.30
CA ASN A 612 -18.17 15.20 -23.49
C ASN A 612 -17.68 16.61 -23.83
N LYS A 613 -16.67 17.13 -23.11
CA LYS A 613 -16.15 18.50 -23.23
C LYS A 613 -14.64 18.51 -23.53
N GLN A 614 -14.04 19.69 -23.74
CA GLN A 614 -12.59 19.85 -23.90
C GLN A 614 -11.84 19.23 -22.71
N LYS A 615 -11.27 18.05 -22.95
CA LYS A 615 -10.75 17.15 -21.92
C LYS A 615 -9.78 17.83 -20.94
N GLU A 616 -8.78 18.55 -21.45
CA GLU A 616 -7.73 19.17 -20.63
C GLU A 616 -8.27 20.27 -19.69
N SER A 617 -9.18 21.11 -20.20
CA SER A 617 -9.83 22.14 -19.39
C SER A 617 -10.75 21.55 -18.32
N GLU A 618 -11.46 20.44 -18.62
CA GLU A 618 -12.29 19.78 -17.62
C GLU A 618 -11.47 19.01 -16.59
N GLU A 619 -10.33 18.42 -16.97
CA GLU A 619 -9.38 17.81 -16.03
C GLU A 619 -8.87 18.85 -15.02
N GLN A 620 -8.44 20.02 -15.49
CA GLN A 620 -8.01 21.15 -14.65
C GLN A 620 -9.13 21.62 -13.70
N LYS A 621 -10.34 21.85 -14.23
CA LYS A 621 -11.49 22.30 -13.42
C LYS A 621 -11.94 21.25 -12.41
N ARG A 622 -12.00 19.97 -12.80
CA ARG A 622 -12.34 18.87 -11.88
C ARG A 622 -11.33 18.80 -10.75
N SER A 623 -10.04 18.90 -11.07
CA SER A 623 -8.97 18.90 -10.06
C SER A 623 -9.16 20.02 -9.04
N ALA A 624 -9.46 21.23 -9.51
CA ALA A 624 -9.80 22.36 -8.66
C ALA A 624 -11.07 22.11 -7.81
N ILE A 625 -12.13 21.53 -8.38
CA ILE A 625 -13.38 21.24 -7.65
C ILE A 625 -13.15 20.17 -6.57
N VAL A 626 -12.38 19.11 -6.86
CA VAL A 626 -12.06 18.06 -5.87
C VAL A 626 -11.22 18.65 -4.73
N ALA A 627 -10.24 19.50 -5.05
CA ALA A 627 -9.46 20.24 -4.06
C ALA A 627 -10.36 21.17 -3.22
N ALA A 628 -11.26 21.93 -3.86
CA ALA A 628 -12.20 22.83 -3.20
C ALA A 628 -13.15 22.09 -2.26
N PHE A 629 -13.73 20.97 -2.69
CA PHE A 629 -14.57 20.11 -1.86
C PHE A 629 -13.82 19.63 -0.61
N THR A 630 -12.57 19.19 -0.79
CA THR A 630 -11.75 18.68 0.30
C THR A 630 -11.42 19.77 1.32
N VAL A 631 -11.00 20.95 0.85
CA VAL A 631 -10.66 22.08 1.73
C VAL A 631 -11.90 22.65 2.42
N LEU A 632 -13.00 22.87 1.69
CA LEU A 632 -14.27 23.34 2.25
C LEU A 632 -14.75 22.42 3.38
N THR A 633 -14.74 21.11 3.14
CA THR A 633 -15.18 20.12 4.13
C THR A 633 -14.25 20.09 5.33
N TYR A 634 -12.94 20.19 5.13
CA TYR A 634 -11.96 20.22 6.22
C TYR A 634 -12.18 21.44 7.14
N VAL A 635 -12.17 22.66 6.57
CA VAL A 635 -12.27 23.90 7.36
C VAL A 635 -13.60 23.95 8.12
N LEU A 636 -14.68 23.48 7.50
CA LEU A 636 -15.98 23.38 8.14
C LEU A 636 -16.00 22.39 9.31
N LEU A 637 -15.55 21.14 9.10
CA LEU A 637 -15.54 20.14 10.16
C LEU A 637 -14.58 20.51 11.29
N TRP A 638 -13.47 21.17 10.96
CA TRP A 638 -12.53 21.72 11.93
C TRP A 638 -13.21 22.77 12.83
N GLU A 639 -13.91 23.73 12.25
CA GLU A 639 -14.61 24.77 13.01
C GLU A 639 -15.78 24.18 13.84
N VAL A 640 -16.56 23.26 13.27
CA VAL A 640 -17.65 22.57 13.99
C VAL A 640 -17.10 21.78 15.17
N ALA A 641 -16.04 20.98 14.97
CA ALA A 641 -15.42 20.21 16.04
C ALA A 641 -14.91 21.11 17.17
N ARG A 642 -14.31 22.26 16.83
CA ARG A 642 -13.84 23.25 17.80
C ARG A 642 -14.99 23.83 18.65
N ARG A 643 -16.11 24.18 18.02
CA ARG A 643 -17.31 24.70 18.71
C ARG A 643 -17.96 23.64 19.60
N VAL A 644 -18.13 22.42 19.08
CA VAL A 644 -18.69 21.31 19.86
C VAL A 644 -17.81 20.98 21.07
N ARG A 645 -16.50 20.89 20.88
CA ARG A 645 -15.53 20.63 21.97
C ARG A 645 -15.57 21.71 23.06
N ALA A 646 -15.88 22.96 22.72
CA ALA A 646 -16.04 24.03 23.70
C ALA A 646 -17.31 23.89 24.55
N THR A 647 -18.28 23.06 24.13
CA THR A 647 -19.57 22.85 24.80
C THR A 647 -19.69 21.53 25.55
N VAL A 648 -18.76 20.60 25.34
CA VAL A 648 -18.80 19.25 25.93
C VAL A 648 -17.70 19.12 26.98
N GLU A 649 -18.06 18.65 28.17
CA GLU A 649 -17.11 18.46 29.28
C GLU A 649 -16.26 17.18 29.13
N THR A 650 -16.80 16.16 28.45
CA THR A 650 -16.10 14.91 28.17
C THR A 650 -15.19 15.02 26.95
N PRO A 651 -14.14 14.17 26.86
CA PRO A 651 -13.37 14.06 25.62
C PRO A 651 -14.28 13.74 24.44
N LEU A 652 -13.98 14.37 23.30
CA LEU A 652 -14.76 14.26 22.06
C LEU A 652 -14.00 13.43 21.04
N THR A 653 -14.69 12.49 20.39
CA THR A 653 -14.23 11.75 19.21
C THR A 653 -15.15 12.03 18.02
N MET A 654 -14.70 11.70 16.81
CA MET A 654 -15.50 11.84 15.59
C MET A 654 -15.55 10.51 14.84
N THR A 655 -16.76 10.07 14.51
CA THR A 655 -16.97 8.93 13.61
C THR A 655 -17.46 9.44 12.27
N MET A 656 -16.74 9.12 11.19
CA MET A 656 -17.11 9.48 9.83
C MET A 656 -17.61 8.24 9.07
N VAL A 657 -18.85 8.27 8.59
CA VAL A 657 -19.40 7.22 7.73
C VAL A 657 -19.63 7.78 6.33
N ARG A 658 -18.87 7.27 5.37
CA ARG A 658 -19.00 7.64 3.96
C ARG A 658 -19.90 6.66 3.23
N LEU A 659 -21.09 7.11 2.84
CA LEU A 659 -22.00 6.34 2.01
C LEU A 659 -21.68 6.61 0.53
N GLN A 660 -21.67 5.54 -0.27
CA GLN A 660 -21.42 5.61 -1.71
C GLN A 660 -22.34 4.64 -2.46
N ASN A 661 -22.76 5.03 -3.66
CA ASN A 661 -23.63 4.19 -4.48
C ASN A 661 -22.88 3.06 -5.20
N GLY A 662 -21.58 3.21 -5.44
CA GLY A 662 -20.74 2.23 -6.14
C GLY A 662 -19.43 1.94 -5.41
N GLY A 663 -18.78 0.84 -5.79
CA GLY A 663 -17.41 0.53 -5.39
C GLY A 663 -16.39 0.96 -6.45
N ARG A 664 -15.14 0.55 -6.25
CA ARG A 664 -14.06 0.73 -7.23
C ARG A 664 -14.45 0.17 -8.60
N GLN A 665 -14.22 0.94 -9.67
CA GLN A 665 -14.54 0.50 -11.02
C GLN A 665 -13.55 -0.56 -11.52
N THR A 666 -13.99 -1.43 -12.43
CA THR A 666 -13.17 -2.51 -12.99
C THR A 666 -12.12 -2.00 -13.98
N ASP A 667 -12.45 -0.94 -14.71
CA ASP A 667 -11.56 -0.23 -15.62
C ASP A 667 -10.91 0.96 -14.92
N GLN A 668 -9.58 1.07 -15.03
CA GLN A 668 -8.80 2.09 -14.34
C GLN A 668 -9.07 3.50 -14.90
N GLU A 669 -9.35 3.64 -16.20
CA GLU A 669 -9.64 4.95 -16.82
C GLU A 669 -11.00 5.49 -16.34
N THR A 670 -11.95 4.58 -16.11
CA THR A 670 -13.27 4.89 -15.55
C THR A 670 -13.19 5.16 -14.04
N ASP A 671 -12.40 4.38 -13.30
CA ASP A 671 -12.15 4.60 -11.86
C ASP A 671 -11.51 5.96 -11.58
N ALA A 672 -10.57 6.39 -12.43
CA ALA A 672 -9.88 7.68 -12.32
C ALA A 672 -10.85 8.88 -12.44
N GLY A 673 -11.85 8.76 -13.31
CA GLY A 673 -12.86 9.78 -13.53
C GLY A 673 -14.06 9.72 -12.58
N ASP A 674 -14.15 8.71 -11.72
CA ASP A 674 -15.32 8.47 -10.85
C ASP A 674 -15.32 9.41 -9.63
N GLY A 675 -16.46 10.05 -9.37
CA GLY A 675 -16.67 10.88 -8.19
C GLY A 675 -16.56 10.11 -6.88
N ASN A 676 -16.96 8.83 -6.83
CA ASN A 676 -16.84 8.02 -5.61
C ASN A 676 -15.36 7.81 -5.21
N THR A 677 -14.49 7.61 -6.20
CA THR A 677 -13.05 7.45 -6.00
C THR A 677 -12.41 8.77 -5.53
N ALA A 678 -12.84 9.91 -6.08
CA ALA A 678 -12.39 11.22 -5.61
C ALA A 678 -12.81 11.49 -4.14
N VAL A 679 -14.06 11.19 -3.78
CA VAL A 679 -14.55 11.34 -2.40
C VAL A 679 -13.88 10.35 -1.46
N TYR A 680 -13.56 9.12 -1.93
CA TYR A 680 -12.76 8.19 -1.13
C TYR A 680 -11.42 8.80 -0.70
N ALA A 681 -10.69 9.34 -1.67
CA ALA A 681 -9.41 9.99 -1.42
C ALA A 681 -9.55 11.22 -0.52
N ALA A 682 -10.57 12.05 -0.77
CA ALA A 682 -10.87 13.21 0.08
C ALA A 682 -11.16 12.80 1.53
N SER A 683 -12.01 11.79 1.75
CA SER A 683 -12.31 11.30 3.10
C SER A 683 -11.06 10.75 3.81
N GLN A 684 -10.18 10.03 3.11
CA GLN A 684 -8.91 9.55 3.68
C GLN A 684 -7.97 10.70 4.05
N ALA A 685 -7.94 11.78 3.27
CA ALA A 685 -7.18 12.99 3.61
C ALA A 685 -7.79 13.73 4.81
N LEU A 686 -9.12 13.82 4.88
CA LEU A 686 -9.87 14.45 5.96
C LEU A 686 -9.66 13.74 7.30
N GLU A 687 -9.75 12.40 7.32
CA GLU A 687 -9.50 11.60 8.54
C GLU A 687 -8.13 11.93 9.14
N ARG A 688 -7.09 11.97 8.29
CA ARG A 688 -5.71 12.26 8.72
C ARG A 688 -5.54 13.70 9.21
N ALA A 689 -6.11 14.68 8.51
CA ALA A 689 -5.98 16.09 8.87
C ALA A 689 -6.79 16.45 10.12
N LEU A 690 -8.00 15.91 10.27
CA LEU A 690 -8.84 16.13 11.45
C LEU A 690 -8.34 15.36 12.69
N SER A 691 -7.60 14.26 12.50
CA SER A 691 -6.94 13.51 13.59
C SER A 691 -5.91 14.32 14.37
N ARG A 692 -5.54 15.51 13.88
CA ARG A 692 -4.77 16.52 14.61
C ARG A 692 -5.57 17.15 15.76
N GLU A 693 -6.87 17.30 15.58
CA GLU A 693 -7.75 18.03 16.51
C GLU A 693 -8.32 17.13 17.61
N LEU A 694 -8.76 15.94 17.21
CA LEU A 694 -9.36 14.92 18.05
C LEU A 694 -9.28 13.54 17.37
N PRO A 695 -9.48 12.42 18.09
CA PRO A 695 -9.52 11.10 17.48
C PRO A 695 -10.65 11.00 16.44
N VAL A 696 -10.29 10.65 15.20
CA VAL A 696 -11.23 10.47 14.09
C VAL A 696 -11.15 9.04 13.57
N LYS A 697 -12.30 8.43 13.33
CA LYS A 697 -12.40 7.12 12.65
C LYS A 697 -13.32 7.18 11.45
N LEU A 698 -12.79 6.86 10.27
CA LEU A 698 -13.54 6.80 9.01
C LEU A 698 -13.86 5.36 8.62
N GLN A 699 -15.09 5.14 8.16
CA GLN A 699 -15.50 3.92 7.46
C GLN A 699 -16.34 4.23 6.22
N GLY A 700 -16.28 3.35 5.21
CA GLY A 700 -16.98 3.52 3.94
C GLY A 700 -17.93 2.37 3.64
N MET A 701 -19.15 2.68 3.20
CA MET A 701 -20.18 1.68 2.87
C MET A 701 -20.71 1.86 1.45
N THR A 702 -20.65 0.78 0.67
CA THR A 702 -21.27 0.68 -0.67
C THR A 702 -22.72 0.23 -0.55
N SER A 703 -23.67 0.96 -1.13
CA SER A 703 -25.09 0.59 -1.11
C SER A 703 -25.52 -0.38 -2.21
N THR A 704 -24.70 -0.63 -3.24
CA THR A 704 -25.00 -1.56 -4.34
C THR A 704 -24.60 -3.00 -4.04
N GLY A 705 -25.42 -3.97 -4.47
CA GLY A 705 -25.18 -5.42 -4.32
C GLY A 705 -26.00 -6.12 -3.24
N GLY A 706 -27.13 -5.55 -2.82
CA GLY A 706 -28.00 -6.10 -1.76
C GLY A 706 -27.55 -5.72 -0.35
N ARG A 707 -28.46 -5.83 0.64
CA ARG A 707 -28.16 -5.66 2.07
C ARG A 707 -27.30 -6.85 2.55
N ASN A 708 -26.02 -6.85 2.18
CA ASN A 708 -25.08 -7.84 2.70
C ASN A 708 -24.82 -7.51 4.19
N GLN A 709 -25.56 -8.18 5.08
CA GLN A 709 -25.52 -7.96 6.53
C GLN A 709 -24.10 -8.06 7.09
N TRP A 710 -23.23 -8.90 6.50
CA TRP A 710 -21.82 -9.01 6.90
C TRP A 710 -21.06 -7.69 6.69
N LYS A 711 -21.25 -7.00 5.56
CA LYS A 711 -20.60 -5.70 5.31
C LYS A 711 -21.08 -4.63 6.30
N LEU A 712 -22.37 -4.62 6.59
CA LEU A 712 -22.96 -3.68 7.55
C LEU A 712 -22.43 -3.92 8.97
N ARG A 713 -22.45 -5.17 9.44
CA ARG A 713 -21.87 -5.56 10.74
C ARG A 713 -20.38 -5.25 10.83
N GLY A 714 -19.62 -5.56 9.77
CA GLY A 714 -18.19 -5.25 9.70
C GLY A 714 -17.92 -3.75 9.75
N THR A 715 -18.72 -2.94 9.06
CA THR A 715 -18.61 -1.46 9.08
C THR A 715 -18.88 -0.90 10.48
N LEU A 716 -19.92 -1.39 11.17
CA LEU A 716 -20.21 -1.00 12.55
C LEU A 716 -19.05 -1.39 13.50
N ALA A 717 -18.56 -2.63 13.41
CA ALA A 717 -17.46 -3.09 14.24
C ALA A 717 -16.15 -2.30 13.98
N ALA A 718 -15.90 -1.91 12.74
CA ALA A 718 -14.70 -1.18 12.36
C ALA A 718 -14.64 0.24 12.94
N LEU A 719 -15.78 0.85 13.27
CA LEU A 719 -15.85 2.15 13.96
C LEU A 719 -15.32 2.10 15.40
N LEU A 720 -15.25 0.92 16.02
CA LEU A 720 -14.61 0.74 17.31
C LEU A 720 -13.07 0.83 17.21
N GLY A 721 -12.48 0.75 16.02
CA GLY A 721 -11.03 0.79 15.84
C GLY A 721 -10.46 2.18 16.13
N GLY A 722 -9.34 2.24 16.84
CA GLY A 722 -8.67 3.48 17.23
C GLY A 722 -9.19 4.12 18.53
N GLN A 723 -10.24 3.56 19.14
CA GLN A 723 -10.75 4.00 20.44
C GLN A 723 -9.74 3.72 21.55
N PRO A 724 -9.70 4.54 22.62
CA PRO A 724 -8.79 4.31 23.72
C PRO A 724 -8.94 2.88 24.28
N LEU A 725 -7.83 2.25 24.62
CA LEU A 725 -7.80 0.87 25.11
C LEU A 725 -7.28 0.85 26.54
N THR A 726 -8.05 0.26 27.44
CA THR A 726 -7.58 -0.10 28.78
C THR A 726 -6.93 -1.48 28.73
N PHE A 727 -5.73 -1.62 29.30
CA PHE A 727 -4.91 -2.85 29.23
C PHE A 727 -4.01 -2.99 30.48
N PRO A 728 -3.46 -4.18 30.78
CA PRO A 728 -2.49 -4.34 31.84
C PRO A 728 -1.12 -3.76 31.41
N MET A 729 -0.77 -2.62 31.99
CA MET A 729 0.55 -2.00 31.83
C MET A 729 1.51 -2.66 32.83
N ALA A 730 2.13 -3.76 32.40
CA ALA A 730 3.15 -4.43 33.17
C ALA A 730 4.40 -3.55 33.30
N GLY A 731 5.18 -3.76 34.37
CA GLY A 731 6.46 -3.09 34.55
C GLY A 731 6.42 -1.89 35.50
N SER A 732 7.39 -0.99 35.33
CA SER A 732 7.69 0.12 36.26
C SER A 732 7.33 1.51 35.74
N LEU A 733 6.99 1.66 34.46
CA LEU A 733 6.72 2.99 33.89
C LEU A 733 5.25 3.38 34.02
N GLU A 734 5.02 4.61 34.45
CA GLU A 734 3.68 5.22 34.46
C GLU A 734 3.31 5.87 33.12
N ARG A 735 4.30 6.30 32.33
CA ARG A 735 4.08 7.06 31.09
C ARG A 735 5.03 6.61 29.99
N VAL A 736 4.47 6.18 28.86
CA VAL A 736 5.21 5.77 27.66
C VAL A 736 4.55 6.40 26.44
N ALA A 737 5.37 6.91 25.52
CA ALA A 737 4.89 7.40 24.23
C ALA A 737 5.49 6.59 23.07
N LEU A 738 4.72 6.47 21.99
CA LEU A 738 5.17 5.91 20.71
C LEU A 738 4.88 6.95 19.63
N VAL A 739 5.93 7.46 19.00
CA VAL A 739 5.83 8.34 17.83
C VAL A 739 6.15 7.51 16.59
N THR A 740 5.14 7.25 15.77
CA THR A 740 5.28 6.58 14.47
C THR A 740 5.27 7.62 13.36
N TYR A 741 6.13 7.48 12.36
CA TYR A 741 6.22 8.44 11.26
C TYR A 741 6.57 7.83 9.91
N VAL A 742 6.14 8.50 8.84
CA VAL A 742 6.40 8.12 7.45
C VAL A 742 6.62 9.35 6.58
N THR A 743 7.52 9.25 5.61
CA THR A 743 7.71 10.22 4.53
C THR A 743 7.12 9.67 3.24
N ARG A 744 6.24 10.43 2.57
CA ARG A 744 5.61 10.05 1.29
C ARG A 744 5.89 11.10 0.22
N PRO A 745 6.31 10.74 -1.00
CA PRO A 745 6.42 11.71 -2.09
C PRO A 745 5.05 12.37 -2.36
N CYS A 746 5.03 13.69 -2.35
CA CYS A 746 3.86 14.50 -2.72
C CYS A 746 4.08 15.33 -3.97
N ASP A 747 5.33 15.55 -4.36
CA ASP A 747 5.74 16.10 -5.65
C ASP A 747 6.82 15.19 -6.23
N LEU A 748 6.56 14.59 -7.38
CA LEU A 748 7.49 13.66 -8.03
C LEU A 748 7.24 13.67 -9.53
N HIS A 749 8.28 13.87 -10.33
CA HIS A 749 8.19 13.77 -11.79
C HIS A 749 9.27 12.84 -12.34
N PRO A 750 8.92 11.84 -13.18
CA PRO A 750 9.88 10.87 -13.70
C PRO A 750 11.08 11.48 -14.44
N GLU A 751 10.89 12.62 -15.11
CA GLU A 751 11.94 13.33 -15.85
C GLU A 751 12.69 14.38 -15.02
N HIS A 752 12.22 14.70 -13.80
CA HIS A 752 12.81 15.71 -12.91
C HIS A 752 12.98 15.18 -11.47
N PRO A 753 13.78 14.11 -11.26
CA PRO A 753 13.92 13.47 -9.95
C PRO A 753 14.56 14.35 -8.87
N ASP A 754 15.34 15.36 -9.27
CA ASP A 754 16.00 16.27 -8.32
C ASP A 754 15.02 17.29 -7.69
N ALA A 755 13.79 17.38 -8.23
CA ALA A 755 12.74 18.25 -7.74
C ALA A 755 11.72 17.50 -6.87
N ASP A 756 12.06 16.37 -6.24
CA ASP A 756 11.11 15.63 -5.41
C ASP A 756 10.75 16.36 -4.10
N GLY A 757 9.46 16.48 -3.80
CA GLY A 757 8.91 16.99 -2.53
C GLY A 757 8.19 15.89 -1.75
N TYR A 758 8.19 15.98 -0.42
CA TYR A 758 7.69 14.94 0.47
C TYR A 758 6.72 15.47 1.52
N LEU A 759 5.70 14.66 1.82
CA LEU A 759 4.82 14.82 2.97
C LEU A 759 5.35 13.96 4.12
N TYR A 760 5.75 14.61 5.20
CA TYR A 760 6.05 14.00 6.47
C TYR A 760 4.75 13.83 7.27
N VAL A 761 4.47 12.64 7.77
CA VAL A 761 3.30 12.37 8.62
C VAL A 761 3.76 11.65 9.88
N SER A 762 3.43 12.19 11.05
CA SER A 762 3.64 11.56 12.35
C SER A 762 2.33 11.33 13.09
N ARG A 763 2.25 10.20 13.80
CA ARG A 763 1.13 9.83 14.65
C ARG A 763 1.69 9.41 16.01
N THR A 764 1.16 9.97 17.09
CA THR A 764 1.65 9.77 18.45
C THR A 764 0.62 9.05 19.28
N TYR A 765 1.03 7.95 19.88
CA TYR A 765 0.26 7.21 20.86
C TYR A 765 0.83 7.44 22.26
N THR A 766 -0.04 7.60 23.23
CA THR A 766 0.38 7.74 24.63
C THR A 766 -0.30 6.71 25.50
N ALA A 767 0.51 6.10 26.36
CA ALA A 767 0.05 5.20 27.42
C ALA A 767 0.29 5.86 28.78
N ARG A 768 -0.73 5.86 29.62
CA ARG A 768 -0.65 6.28 31.02
C ARG A 768 -1.14 5.17 31.91
N SER A 769 -0.42 4.86 32.98
CA SER A 769 -0.86 3.91 33.99
C SER A 769 -1.40 4.60 35.23
N ASP A 770 -2.51 4.08 35.73
CA ASP A 770 -2.98 4.27 37.11
C ASP A 770 -3.09 2.88 37.75
N ASN A 771 -2.35 2.63 38.83
CA ASN A 771 -2.35 1.36 39.55
C ASN A 771 -2.19 0.09 38.67
N ARG A 772 -1.22 0.10 37.72
CA ARG A 772 -0.92 -0.97 36.74
C ARG A 772 -1.98 -1.22 35.64
N ALA A 773 -3.14 -0.56 35.72
CA ALA A 773 -4.03 -0.44 34.57
C ALA A 773 -3.53 0.70 33.68
N GLY A 774 -3.25 0.41 32.42
CA GLY A 774 -2.83 1.38 31.42
C GLY A 774 -3.99 1.77 30.52
N THR A 775 -4.05 3.04 30.12
CA THR A 775 -4.90 3.52 29.03
C THR A 775 -4.02 3.97 27.88
N LEU A 776 -4.17 3.33 26.72
CA LEU A 776 -3.52 3.70 25.47
C LEU A 776 -4.51 4.51 24.62
N LYS A 777 -4.07 5.63 24.07
CA LYS A 777 -4.87 6.42 23.13
C LYS A 777 -4.02 7.01 22.00
N LEU A 778 -4.69 7.31 20.89
CA LEU A 778 -4.17 8.25 19.90
C LEU A 778 -4.18 9.65 20.53
N ASP A 779 -3.01 10.29 20.62
CA ASP A 779 -2.86 11.61 21.26
C ASP A 779 -2.74 12.75 20.24
N ASN A 780 -1.97 12.53 19.16
CA ASN A 780 -1.71 13.57 18.16
C ASN A 780 -1.44 12.95 16.79
N MET A 781 -1.79 13.66 15.72
CA MET A 781 -1.37 13.35 14.35
C MET A 781 -1.04 14.64 13.61
N THR A 782 0.14 14.71 13.01
CA THR A 782 0.64 15.90 12.34
C THR A 782 1.17 15.56 10.95
N SER A 783 0.99 16.49 10.02
CA SER A 783 1.53 16.40 8.66
C SER A 783 2.25 17.70 8.31
N ARG A 784 3.44 17.58 7.70
CA ARG A 784 4.26 18.73 7.28
C ARG A 784 4.91 18.46 5.94
N LEU A 785 5.01 19.49 5.11
CA LEU A 785 5.70 19.41 3.83
C LEU A 785 7.20 19.58 4.03
N VAL A 786 7.96 18.82 3.25
CA VAL A 786 9.42 18.79 3.26
C VAL A 786 9.88 18.92 1.81
N GLU A 787 10.68 19.96 1.54
CA GLU A 787 11.04 20.33 0.17
C GLU A 787 12.07 19.38 -0.45
N SER A 788 12.96 18.80 0.35
CA SER A 788 14.00 17.91 -0.13
C SER A 788 14.35 16.80 0.87
N ARG A 789 15.03 15.74 0.39
CA ARG A 789 15.55 14.68 1.27
C ARG A 789 16.60 15.16 2.26
N LYS A 790 17.28 16.28 1.99
CA LYS A 790 18.32 16.83 2.88
C LYS A 790 17.71 17.30 4.19
N ASP A 791 16.50 17.85 4.12
CA ASP A 791 15.78 18.42 5.26
C ASP A 791 15.30 17.34 6.24
N PHE A 792 15.32 16.05 5.84
CA PHE A 792 15.07 14.94 6.77
C PHE A 792 16.13 14.79 7.85
N ARG A 793 17.35 15.29 7.64
CA ARG A 793 18.45 15.15 8.62
C ARG A 793 18.28 16.04 9.85
N SER A 794 17.45 17.08 9.80
CA SER A 794 17.14 17.96 10.94
C SER A 794 15.63 18.20 11.08
N PRO A 795 14.87 17.16 11.44
CA PRO A 795 13.41 17.19 11.40
C PRO A 795 12.84 17.90 12.63
N ALA A 796 12.51 19.18 12.46
CA ALA A 796 11.90 20.01 13.51
C ALA A 796 10.64 19.36 14.11
N VAL A 797 9.81 18.70 13.29
CA VAL A 797 8.54 18.08 13.70
C VAL A 797 8.70 17.08 14.84
N ILE A 798 9.70 16.19 14.77
CA ILE A 798 9.89 15.18 15.82
C ILE A 798 10.53 15.80 17.06
N LEU A 799 11.43 16.78 16.91
CA LEU A 799 11.98 17.50 18.06
C LEU A 799 10.90 18.32 18.79
N GLU A 800 9.99 18.96 18.06
CA GLU A 800 8.80 19.65 18.60
C GLU A 800 7.90 18.68 19.36
N GLU A 801 7.63 17.50 18.78
CA GLU A 801 6.80 16.48 19.42
C GLU A 801 7.45 15.86 20.66
N ILE A 802 8.76 15.60 20.63
CA ILE A 802 9.52 15.17 21.82
C ILE A 802 9.44 16.25 22.92
N SER A 803 9.59 17.53 22.55
CA SER A 803 9.46 18.63 23.51
C SER A 803 8.07 18.67 24.16
N ARG A 804 7.00 18.52 23.37
CA ARG A 804 5.62 18.46 23.86
C ARG A 804 5.40 17.28 24.80
N LEU A 805 5.86 16.09 24.41
CA LEU A 805 5.76 14.88 25.22
C LEU A 805 6.55 15.01 26.53
N ARG A 806 7.75 15.58 26.47
CA ARG A 806 8.56 15.88 27.66
C ARG A 806 7.84 16.84 28.60
N ALA A 807 7.23 17.91 28.09
CA ALA A 807 6.43 18.84 28.88
C ALA A 807 5.22 18.15 29.52
N ALA A 808 4.61 17.18 28.83
CA ALA A 808 3.55 16.32 29.36
C ALA A 808 4.05 15.19 30.28
N GLY A 809 5.33 15.18 30.65
CA GLY A 809 5.94 14.24 31.61
C GLY A 809 6.30 12.86 31.03
N TYR A 810 6.29 12.69 29.71
CA TYR A 810 6.80 11.46 29.09
C TYR A 810 8.32 11.51 29.05
N ARG A 811 8.97 10.49 29.62
CA ARG A 811 10.43 10.35 29.67
C ARG A 811 10.93 9.17 28.83
N HIS A 812 10.05 8.26 28.43
CA HIS A 812 10.35 7.12 27.57
C HIS A 812 9.54 7.23 26.29
N VAL A 813 10.24 7.42 25.16
CA VAL A 813 9.62 7.65 23.85
C VAL A 813 10.18 6.65 22.83
N MET A 814 9.32 5.80 22.30
CA MET A 814 9.63 4.94 21.17
C MET A 814 9.45 5.71 19.86
N LEU A 815 10.44 5.65 18.97
CA LEU A 815 10.43 6.30 17.66
C LEU A 815 10.34 5.24 16.57
N LEU A 816 9.16 5.03 15.99
CA LEU A 816 8.95 4.01 14.97
C LEU A 816 8.98 4.61 13.57
N SER A 817 10.04 4.31 12.83
CA SER A 817 10.18 4.73 11.43
C SER A 817 9.43 3.80 10.49
N HIS A 818 8.77 4.37 9.50
CA HIS A 818 8.20 3.63 8.37
C HIS A 818 8.69 4.16 7.02
N HIS A 819 8.62 3.31 6.00
CA HIS A 819 9.08 3.63 4.65
C HIS A 819 7.94 3.51 3.64
N PHE A 820 7.72 4.55 2.84
CA PHE A 820 6.75 4.54 1.75
C PHE A 820 7.39 4.05 0.45
N GLY A 821 6.63 3.32 -0.39
CA GLY A 821 7.07 2.93 -1.73
C GLY A 821 8.12 1.82 -1.76
N ASN A 822 8.03 0.88 -0.81
CA ASN A 822 8.98 -0.17 -0.44
C ASN A 822 9.26 -1.23 -1.54
N ARG A 823 9.58 -0.84 -2.77
CA ARG A 823 10.16 -1.75 -3.78
C ARG A 823 11.68 -1.65 -3.83
N HIS A 824 12.24 -0.46 -3.66
CA HIS A 824 13.66 -0.18 -3.92
C HIS A 824 14.69 -0.73 -2.91
N ILE A 825 15.92 -0.79 -3.42
CA ILE A 825 17.15 -1.23 -2.75
C ILE A 825 17.52 -0.35 -1.54
N GLY A 826 18.10 -0.97 -0.51
CA GLY A 826 18.66 -0.35 0.68
C GLY A 826 17.62 -0.07 1.76
N ARG A 827 16.62 -0.94 1.96
CA ARG A 827 15.53 -0.72 2.93
C ARG A 827 16.01 -0.49 4.37
N ALA A 828 17.14 -1.10 4.76
CA ALA A 828 17.76 -0.87 6.05
C ALA A 828 18.64 0.41 6.09
N ALA A 829 18.90 1.08 4.98
CA ALA A 829 19.83 2.22 4.92
C ALA A 829 19.35 3.41 5.78
N GLU A 830 20.29 4.12 6.38
CA GLU A 830 20.06 5.26 7.28
C GLU A 830 19.18 6.36 6.67
N ARG A 831 19.31 6.60 5.36
CA ARG A 831 18.49 7.59 4.63
C ARG A 831 16.98 7.35 4.76
N HIS A 832 16.58 6.13 5.11
CA HIS A 832 15.17 5.76 5.30
C HIS A 832 14.74 5.87 6.78
N SER A 833 15.67 5.92 7.74
CA SER A 833 15.43 6.16 9.17
C SER A 833 16.22 7.38 9.66
N PRO A 834 15.89 8.60 9.18
CA PRO A 834 16.69 9.78 9.50
C PRO A 834 16.74 10.11 11.00
N HIS A 835 15.72 9.73 11.78
CA HIS A 835 15.69 9.93 13.24
C HIS A 835 16.33 8.78 14.01
N GLY A 836 16.94 7.83 13.29
CA GLY A 836 17.85 6.86 13.84
C GLY A 836 19.32 7.17 13.57
N THR A 837 19.63 8.33 13.00
CA THR A 837 21.01 8.75 12.70
C THR A 837 21.70 9.30 13.94
N LEU A 838 23.04 9.22 13.95
CA LEU A 838 23.86 9.79 15.02
C LEU A 838 23.55 11.27 15.24
N GLU A 839 23.51 12.04 14.16
CA GLU A 839 23.32 13.49 14.19
C GLU A 839 22.02 13.87 14.90
N PHE A 840 20.91 13.20 14.55
CA PHE A 840 19.62 13.46 15.16
C PHE A 840 19.60 13.10 16.65
N LEU A 841 20.14 11.94 17.02
CA LEU A 841 20.06 11.44 18.39
C LEU A 841 20.94 12.24 19.34
N ASP A 842 22.14 12.64 18.92
CA ASP A 842 23.00 13.51 19.71
C ASP A 842 22.37 14.90 19.89
N GLU A 843 21.70 15.42 18.85
CA GLU A 843 20.93 16.66 18.96
C GLU A 843 19.76 16.51 19.96
N ALA A 844 18.96 15.45 19.83
CA ALA A 844 17.83 15.20 20.71
C ALA A 844 18.28 14.94 22.15
N ALA A 845 19.37 14.20 22.35
CA ALA A 845 19.97 13.92 23.64
C ALA A 845 20.44 15.20 24.34
N ARG A 846 21.00 16.15 23.59
CA ARG A 846 21.45 17.46 24.09
C ARG A 846 20.28 18.37 24.45
N ARG A 847 19.23 18.40 23.62
CA ARG A 847 18.02 19.23 23.85
C ARG A 847 17.15 18.67 24.98
N PHE A 848 17.11 17.35 25.12
CA PHE A 848 16.23 16.63 26.05
C PHE A 848 17.02 15.58 26.85
N PRO A 849 17.87 16.00 27.80
CA PRO A 849 18.77 15.09 28.53
C PRO A 849 18.05 14.05 29.39
N ASP A 850 16.83 14.34 29.83
CA ASP A 850 15.98 13.50 30.67
C ASP A 850 15.07 12.53 29.88
N VAL A 851 15.09 12.56 28.53
CA VAL A 851 14.22 11.72 27.69
C VAL A 851 15.00 10.57 27.06
N GLN A 852 14.59 9.33 27.32
CA GLN A 852 15.13 8.15 26.67
C GLN A 852 14.40 7.87 25.36
N LEU A 853 15.15 7.84 24.26
CA LEU A 853 14.64 7.58 22.91
C LEU A 853 14.94 6.14 22.51
N TYR A 854 13.92 5.43 22.05
CA TYR A 854 14.02 4.05 21.57
C TYR A 854 13.72 4.01 20.07
N PRO A 855 14.73 4.13 19.20
CA PRO A 855 14.58 3.92 17.76
C PRO A 855 14.07 2.52 17.43
N LEU A 856 12.96 2.44 16.70
CA LEU A 856 12.38 1.18 16.26
C LEU A 856 12.16 1.16 14.75
N ARG A 857 12.35 -0.03 14.19
CA ARG A 857 11.84 -0.42 12.87
C ARG A 857 10.89 -1.59 13.02
N ARG A 858 10.12 -1.88 11.98
CA ARG A 858 9.15 -2.96 12.01
C ARG A 858 9.08 -3.63 10.65
N ASP A 859 8.89 -4.94 10.66
CA ASP A 859 8.62 -5.71 9.46
C ASP A 859 7.47 -6.71 9.67
N VAL A 860 6.84 -7.15 8.57
CA VAL A 860 5.76 -8.14 8.57
C VAL A 860 6.20 -9.35 7.74
N PHE A 861 6.43 -10.45 8.43
CA PHE A 861 6.82 -11.71 7.83
C PHE A 861 5.55 -12.52 7.53
N PRO A 862 5.25 -12.76 6.26
CA PRO A 862 4.12 -13.61 5.94
C PRO A 862 4.47 -15.06 6.26
N ALA A 863 3.55 -15.76 6.92
CA ALA A 863 3.78 -17.12 7.41
C ALA A 863 2.69 -18.08 6.94
N THR A 864 3.10 -19.32 6.65
CA THR A 864 2.18 -20.42 6.39
C THR A 864 1.75 -21.03 7.70
N ARG A 865 0.47 -20.89 8.00
CA ARG A 865 -0.16 -21.45 9.18
C ARG A 865 -0.29 -22.97 9.06
N LEU A 866 0.02 -23.70 10.13
CA LEU A 866 -0.09 -25.16 10.14
C LEU A 866 -1.35 -25.67 10.85
N ARG A 867 -1.92 -24.97 11.85
CA ARG A 867 -3.17 -25.40 12.51
C ARG A 867 -4.17 -24.27 12.66
N THR A 868 -5.47 -24.58 12.73
CA THR A 868 -6.54 -23.61 13.02
C THR A 868 -6.45 -23.06 14.44
N ARG A 869 -7.09 -21.91 14.66
CA ARG A 869 -7.03 -21.17 15.93
C ARG A 869 -8.03 -21.86 16.83
N GLN A 870 -7.64 -22.13 18.07
CA GLN A 870 -8.62 -22.54 19.05
C GLN A 870 -9.51 -21.34 19.38
N GLY A 871 -10.80 -21.56 19.63
CA GLY A 871 -11.75 -20.47 19.90
C GLY A 871 -11.40 -19.62 21.13
N SER A 872 -10.49 -20.10 21.98
CA SER A 872 -10.00 -19.38 23.15
C SER A 872 -8.84 -18.41 22.87
N GLU A 873 -8.17 -18.47 21.71
CA GLU A 873 -6.93 -17.72 21.44
C GLU A 873 -7.25 -16.38 20.73
N SER A 874 -6.72 -15.24 21.22
CA SER A 874 -6.83 -13.95 20.51
C SER A 874 -5.62 -13.71 19.60
N GLY A 875 -4.41 -13.95 20.11
CA GLY A 875 -3.15 -13.74 19.40
C GLY A 875 -1.98 -14.48 20.06
N PHE A 876 -0.82 -14.39 19.42
CA PHE A 876 0.42 -15.06 19.80
C PHE A 876 1.54 -14.03 19.90
N GLU A 877 2.49 -14.24 20.80
CA GLU A 877 3.60 -13.31 20.98
C GLU A 877 4.91 -13.98 21.38
N VAL A 878 6.01 -13.46 20.82
CA VAL A 878 7.37 -13.72 21.30
C VAL A 878 7.79 -12.53 22.13
N VAL A 879 7.93 -12.76 23.44
CA VAL A 879 8.21 -11.69 24.40
C VAL A 879 9.67 -11.65 24.80
N ASN A 880 10.39 -12.77 24.95
CA ASN A 880 11.77 -12.74 25.43
C ASN A 880 12.76 -12.64 24.27
N PHE A 881 13.92 -12.01 24.51
CA PHE A 881 14.98 -11.95 23.52
C PHE A 881 15.50 -13.36 23.16
N ALA A 882 15.68 -14.24 24.15
CA ALA A 882 16.10 -15.62 23.93
C ALA A 882 15.13 -16.42 23.04
N ASP A 883 13.82 -16.12 23.10
CA ASP A 883 12.82 -16.78 22.26
C ASP A 883 12.85 -16.30 20.79
N HIS A 884 13.62 -15.24 20.49
CA HIS A 884 13.91 -14.79 19.13
C HIS A 884 15.23 -15.36 18.58
N GLN A 885 16.04 -16.04 19.39
CA GLN A 885 17.40 -16.43 19.03
C GLN A 885 17.45 -17.21 17.71
N ALA A 886 16.59 -18.24 17.55
CA ALA A 886 16.51 -19.06 16.34
C ALA A 886 16.03 -18.29 15.09
N MET A 887 15.44 -17.10 15.24
CA MET A 887 15.09 -16.26 14.09
C MET A 887 16.32 -15.65 13.44
N TYR A 888 17.42 -15.48 14.18
CA TYR A 888 18.57 -14.68 13.77
C TYR A 888 19.93 -15.37 13.91
N ASP A 889 20.08 -16.46 14.67
CA ASP A 889 21.36 -17.20 14.80
C ASP A 889 22.04 -17.52 13.46
N GLU A 890 21.27 -17.62 12.39
CA GLU A 890 21.76 -17.99 11.07
C GLU A 890 22.03 -16.76 10.17
N MET A 891 21.52 -15.56 10.47
CA MET A 891 21.72 -14.39 9.59
C MET A 891 23.16 -13.87 9.68
N ALA A 892 23.69 -13.36 8.56
CA ALA A 892 25.07 -12.86 8.51
C ALA A 892 25.30 -11.82 9.62
N ASN A 893 26.35 -12.04 10.43
CA ASN A 893 26.70 -11.21 11.60
C ASN A 893 26.71 -9.70 11.31
N ASP A 894 27.01 -9.29 10.08
CA ASP A 894 27.09 -7.89 9.68
C ASP A 894 25.72 -7.21 9.46
N VAL A 895 24.66 -7.97 9.11
CA VAL A 895 23.28 -7.43 8.95
C VAL A 895 22.58 -7.28 10.30
N LEU A 896 22.92 -8.14 11.26
CA LEU A 896 22.32 -8.16 12.60
C LEU A 896 22.92 -7.17 13.59
N ARG A 897 24.14 -6.68 13.34
CA ARG A 897 24.81 -5.72 14.23
C ARG A 897 23.98 -4.44 14.43
N SER A 898 23.14 -4.07 13.48
CA SER A 898 22.31 -2.87 13.53
C SER A 898 20.85 -3.09 13.97
N LEU A 899 20.26 -4.29 13.85
CA LEU A 899 18.83 -4.50 14.11
C LEU A 899 18.59 -5.69 15.05
N MET A 900 18.14 -5.42 16.28
CA MET A 900 17.81 -6.44 17.27
C MET A 900 16.30 -6.60 17.45
N PRO A 901 15.74 -7.82 17.38
CA PRO A 901 14.33 -8.05 17.68
C PRO A 901 14.02 -7.74 19.14
N VAL A 902 12.94 -6.99 19.39
CA VAL A 902 12.49 -6.68 20.76
C VAL A 902 11.14 -7.27 21.10
N TYR A 903 10.26 -7.42 20.11
CA TYR A 903 8.92 -7.96 20.27
C TYR A 903 8.38 -8.50 18.95
N THR A 904 7.77 -9.69 18.96
CA THR A 904 7.03 -10.23 17.81
C THR A 904 5.59 -10.50 18.19
N PHE A 905 4.65 -10.00 17.38
CA PHE A 905 3.22 -10.23 17.51
C PHE A 905 2.69 -11.01 16.31
N ALA A 906 1.88 -12.04 16.53
CA ALA A 906 1.26 -12.80 15.47
C ALA A 906 -0.23 -12.98 15.75
N THR A 907 -1.09 -12.72 14.76
CA THR A 907 -2.53 -13.02 14.94
C THR A 907 -2.83 -14.47 14.59
N LEU A 908 -2.09 -15.02 13.60
CA LEU A 908 -2.40 -16.28 12.92
C LEU A 908 -3.90 -16.43 12.57
N SER A 909 -4.62 -15.31 12.44
CA SER A 909 -6.08 -15.23 12.24
C SER A 909 -6.44 -15.08 10.76
N VAL A 910 -7.69 -15.42 10.40
CA VAL A 910 -8.24 -15.36 9.04
C VAL A 910 -9.36 -14.30 9.00
N VAL A 911 -9.61 -13.72 7.82
CA VAL A 911 -10.86 -13.00 7.53
C VAL A 911 -11.83 -14.02 6.91
N GLY A 912 -12.86 -14.44 7.65
CA GLY A 912 -13.76 -15.54 7.28
C GLY A 912 -13.31 -16.86 7.91
N GLU A 913 -14.08 -17.40 8.85
CA GLU A 913 -13.60 -18.41 9.81
C GLU A 913 -13.41 -19.83 9.27
N GLU A 914 -13.83 -20.16 8.04
CA GLU A 914 -14.15 -21.57 7.77
C GLU A 914 -13.14 -22.46 7.00
N GLN A 915 -12.05 -22.01 6.33
CA GLN A 915 -11.20 -23.01 5.62
C GLN A 915 -9.76 -22.63 5.15
N HIS A 916 -9.02 -21.72 5.82
CA HIS A 916 -7.57 -21.40 5.64
C HIS A 916 -7.09 -20.67 4.35
N PRO A 917 -6.12 -19.69 4.37
CA PRO A 917 -5.59 -18.85 5.46
C PRO A 917 -5.50 -17.33 5.00
N GLN A 918 -4.90 -16.32 5.67
CA GLN A 918 -3.59 -16.23 6.36
C GLN A 918 -3.39 -14.96 7.20
N SER A 919 -2.60 -15.09 8.27
CA SER A 919 -1.86 -14.00 8.96
C SER A 919 -0.41 -14.45 9.17
N GLY A 920 0.53 -13.52 8.97
CA GLY A 920 1.93 -13.66 9.36
C GLY A 920 2.18 -13.24 10.81
N PHE A 921 3.42 -12.82 11.07
CA PHE A 921 3.82 -12.15 12.30
C PHE A 921 4.49 -10.80 11.99
N CYS A 922 4.42 -9.89 12.95
CA CYS A 922 4.99 -8.57 12.89
C CYS A 922 6.07 -8.46 13.97
N THR A 923 7.28 -8.12 13.58
CA THR A 923 8.41 -7.98 14.50
C THR A 923 8.85 -6.52 14.57
N TYR A 924 9.06 -6.05 15.79
CA TYR A 924 9.67 -4.76 16.10
C TYR A 924 11.15 -4.96 16.38
N PHE A 925 11.97 -4.12 15.76
CA PHE A 925 13.42 -4.13 15.81
C PHE A 925 13.95 -2.86 16.46
N PHE A 926 14.88 -2.99 17.38
CA PHE A 926 15.66 -1.88 17.92
C PHE A 926 16.90 -1.65 17.06
N ASP A 927 17.14 -0.39 16.69
CA ASP A 927 18.28 0.02 15.88
C ASP A 927 19.51 0.24 16.79
N VAL A 928 20.41 -0.75 16.81
CA VAL A 928 21.57 -0.86 17.72
C VAL A 928 22.78 -0.05 17.24
N GLU A 929 22.91 0.18 15.93
CA GLU A 929 24.08 0.87 15.35
C GLU A 929 24.08 2.39 15.62
N GLN A 930 23.17 2.87 16.44
CA GLN A 930 23.09 4.25 16.86
C GLN A 930 24.27 4.61 17.76
N ARG A 931 25.23 5.30 17.16
CA ARG A 931 26.49 5.74 17.76
C ARG A 931 26.32 6.91 18.71
N LEU A 932 25.18 7.02 19.42
CA LEU A 932 24.95 8.10 20.38
C LEU A 932 26.24 8.31 21.18
N SER A 933 26.81 9.51 21.08
CA SER A 933 28.21 9.75 21.43
C SER A 933 28.45 9.49 22.92
N ASP A 934 27.41 9.70 23.73
CA ASP A 934 27.31 9.30 25.13
C ASP A 934 27.09 7.78 25.27
N ILE A 935 28.20 7.09 25.59
CA ILE A 935 28.28 5.64 25.73
C ILE A 935 27.38 5.13 26.87
N GLU A 936 27.31 5.85 28.00
CA GLU A 936 26.53 5.43 29.17
C GLU A 936 25.05 5.43 28.85
N ARG A 937 24.56 6.52 28.23
CA ARG A 937 23.17 6.63 27.82
C ARG A 937 22.79 5.63 26.74
N ARG A 938 23.66 5.42 25.74
CA ARG A 938 23.47 4.40 24.71
C ARG A 938 23.29 3.01 25.34
N GLU A 939 24.15 2.65 26.28
CA GLU A 939 24.10 1.36 26.95
C GLU A 939 22.86 1.26 27.86
N GLN A 940 22.48 2.33 28.55
CA GLN A 940 21.25 2.39 29.35
C GLN A 940 20.00 2.14 28.50
N VAL A 941 19.85 2.82 27.35
CA VAL A 941 18.74 2.62 26.42
C VAL A 941 18.71 1.17 25.92
N ARG A 942 19.88 0.61 25.56
CA ARG A 942 20.02 -0.78 25.10
C ARG A 942 19.61 -1.78 26.19
N GLN A 943 20.05 -1.59 27.43
CA GLN A 943 19.67 -2.45 28.55
C GLN A 943 18.17 -2.36 28.85
N ASN A 944 17.60 -1.16 28.79
CA ASN A 944 16.18 -0.92 29.03
C ASN A 944 15.28 -1.63 28.03
N ILE A 945 15.59 -1.56 26.73
CA ILE A 945 14.75 -2.18 25.68
C ILE A 945 14.92 -3.69 25.60
N LEU A 946 16.14 -4.20 25.82
CA LEU A 946 16.44 -5.63 25.77
C LEU A 946 16.13 -6.35 27.08
N GLY A 947 16.09 -5.65 28.21
CA GLY A 947 15.80 -6.21 29.54
C GLY A 947 16.94 -7.05 30.12
N VAL A 948 18.17 -6.76 29.69
CA VAL A 948 19.41 -7.42 30.13
C VAL A 948 20.09 -6.71 31.33
N GLY A 949 19.51 -5.61 31.82
CA GLY A 949 19.92 -4.92 33.05
C GLY A 949 19.08 -5.28 34.28
N GLY A 950 19.30 -4.58 35.40
CA GLY A 950 18.61 -4.83 36.68
C GLY A 950 17.13 -4.44 36.74
N ASP A 951 16.63 -3.61 35.82
CA ASP A 951 15.22 -3.18 35.78
C ASP A 951 14.49 -3.72 34.55
N GLN A 952 13.97 -4.95 34.67
CA GLN A 952 13.08 -5.54 33.65
C GLN A 952 11.72 -4.84 33.56
N GLY A 953 11.37 -3.98 34.52
CA GLY A 953 10.10 -3.26 34.55
C GLY A 953 9.96 -2.31 33.37
N ILE A 954 11.02 -1.62 32.97
CA ILE A 954 10.98 -0.69 31.83
C ILE A 954 10.58 -1.43 30.55
N ARG A 955 11.26 -2.53 30.25
CA ARG A 955 10.97 -3.38 29.08
C ARG A 955 9.53 -3.86 29.05
N GLN A 956 9.03 -4.35 30.18
CA GLN A 956 7.66 -4.86 30.30
C GLN A 956 6.64 -3.77 29.93
N SER A 957 6.88 -2.52 30.36
CA SER A 957 6.02 -1.39 30.01
C SER A 957 6.05 -1.08 28.52
N LEU A 958 7.24 -1.05 27.89
CA LEU A 958 7.37 -0.81 26.45
C LEU A 958 6.66 -1.88 25.62
N ILE A 959 6.84 -3.17 25.97
CA ILE A 959 6.17 -4.28 25.27
C ILE A 959 4.66 -4.26 25.47
N SER A 960 4.17 -3.93 26.67
CA SER A 960 2.73 -3.82 26.90
C SER A 960 2.09 -2.74 26.02
N VAL A 961 2.78 -1.63 25.75
CA VAL A 961 2.31 -0.60 24.80
C VAL A 961 2.29 -1.12 23.36
N LEU A 962 3.36 -1.76 22.89
CA LEU A 962 3.40 -2.35 21.54
C LEU A 962 2.30 -3.39 21.35
N ARG A 963 2.05 -4.25 22.36
CA ARG A 963 0.95 -5.23 22.36
C ARG A 963 -0.41 -4.54 22.26
N ALA A 964 -0.67 -3.57 23.14
CA ALA A 964 -1.96 -2.87 23.21
C ALA A 964 -2.32 -2.19 21.89
N LEU A 965 -1.33 -1.69 21.14
CA LEU A 965 -1.53 -1.08 19.83
C LEU A 965 -2.20 -2.01 18.81
N HIS A 966 -1.82 -3.29 18.77
CA HIS A 966 -2.43 -4.28 17.87
C HIS A 966 -3.92 -4.53 18.17
N PHE A 967 -4.37 -4.28 19.40
CA PHE A 967 -5.78 -4.41 19.80
C PHE A 967 -6.56 -3.11 19.60
N MET A 968 -5.92 -1.98 19.88
CA MET A 968 -6.51 -0.64 19.74
C MET A 968 -6.85 -0.34 18.28
N GLU A 969 -5.95 -0.61 17.33
CA GLU A 969 -6.17 -0.35 15.90
C GLU A 969 -7.00 -1.43 15.19
N SER A 970 -7.44 -2.49 15.90
CA SER A 970 -8.19 -3.57 15.27
C SER A 970 -9.59 -3.13 14.85
N GLU A 971 -9.94 -3.36 13.58
CA GLU A 971 -11.28 -3.11 13.03
C GLU A 971 -12.17 -4.37 13.01
N LYS A 972 -11.66 -5.48 13.56
CA LYS A 972 -12.36 -6.77 13.50
C LYS A 972 -13.49 -6.83 14.52
N PRO A 973 -14.63 -7.48 14.18
CA PRO A 973 -15.62 -7.85 15.18
C PRO A 973 -15.01 -8.79 16.23
N SER A 974 -15.61 -8.81 17.41
CA SER A 974 -15.31 -9.83 18.42
C SER A 974 -15.65 -11.23 17.88
N ASP A 975 -14.94 -12.22 18.39
CA ASP A 975 -15.27 -13.64 18.20
C ASP A 975 -15.45 -14.25 19.59
N LYS A 976 -16.61 -14.88 19.84
CA LYS A 976 -16.94 -15.57 21.10
C LYS A 976 -16.60 -14.74 22.35
N ALA A 977 -17.00 -13.47 22.38
CA ALA A 977 -16.75 -12.52 23.46
C ALA A 977 -15.25 -12.24 23.76
N LYS A 978 -14.36 -12.40 22.77
CA LYS A 978 -12.94 -12.02 22.86
C LYS A 978 -12.59 -10.88 21.92
N LEU A 979 -11.71 -10.00 22.39
CA LEU A 979 -11.14 -8.95 21.56
C LEU A 979 -10.10 -9.56 20.60
N LEU A 980 -10.21 -9.21 19.32
CA LEU A 980 -9.33 -9.70 18.27
C LEU A 980 -8.34 -8.61 17.83
N PRO A 981 -7.06 -8.95 17.63
CA PRO A 981 -6.04 -8.00 17.20
C PRO A 981 -5.91 -7.90 15.67
N VAL A 982 -5.27 -6.83 15.21
CA VAL A 982 -4.75 -6.67 13.84
C VAL A 982 -3.26 -7.02 13.78
N LEU A 983 -2.81 -7.61 12.68
CA LEU A 983 -1.40 -7.97 12.51
C LEU A 983 -0.53 -6.73 12.32
N ASP A 984 -1.00 -5.77 11.54
CA ASP A 984 -0.30 -4.54 11.23
C ASP A 984 -1.18 -3.34 11.60
N PRO A 985 -0.89 -2.64 12.72
CA PRO A 985 -1.63 -1.46 13.15
C PRO A 985 -1.29 -0.21 12.32
N PHE A 986 -0.37 -0.30 11.35
CA PHE A 986 0.15 0.83 10.59
C PHE A 986 -0.23 0.80 9.11
N ALA A 987 -1.34 0.14 8.74
CA ALA A 987 -1.80 0.05 7.35
C ALA A 987 -1.97 1.42 6.65
N TRP A 988 -2.18 2.50 7.42
CA TRP A 988 -2.30 3.88 6.94
C TRP A 988 -1.01 4.43 6.31
N VAL A 989 0.15 3.88 6.67
CA VAL A 989 1.50 4.29 6.22
C VAL A 989 1.71 4.02 4.73
N ALA A 990 1.32 2.83 4.28
CA ALA A 990 1.49 2.37 2.90
C ALA A 990 0.20 1.72 2.38
N PRO A 991 -0.83 2.53 2.07
CA PRO A 991 -2.09 2.00 1.55
C PRO A 991 -1.88 1.30 0.20
N ASN A 992 -2.66 0.24 -0.04
CA ASN A 992 -2.57 -0.56 -1.27
C ASN A 992 -3.10 0.14 -2.54
N THR A 993 -3.71 1.32 -2.41
CA THR A 993 -4.25 2.10 -3.53
C THR A 993 -3.92 3.59 -3.36
N SER A 994 -3.75 4.31 -4.48
CA SER A 994 -3.50 5.76 -4.46
C SER A 994 -4.63 6.51 -3.74
N ALA A 995 -5.89 6.15 -4.00
CA ALA A 995 -7.04 6.75 -3.32
C ALA A 995 -7.05 6.47 -1.81
N GLY A 996 -6.66 5.28 -1.35
CA GLY A 996 -6.46 4.98 0.08
C GLY A 996 -5.34 5.81 0.72
N ALA A 997 -4.43 6.32 -0.10
CA ALA A 997 -3.38 7.26 0.27
C ALA A 997 -3.81 8.73 0.22
N GLY A 998 -5.07 9.01 -0.13
CA GLY A 998 -5.59 10.37 -0.32
C GLY A 998 -5.19 11.01 -1.66
N GLU A 999 -4.76 10.21 -2.64
CA GLU A 999 -4.34 10.70 -3.96
C GLU A 999 -5.43 10.47 -5.01
N VAL A 1000 -5.66 11.46 -5.88
CA VAL A 1000 -6.66 11.40 -6.97
C VAL A 1000 -5.98 11.51 -8.32
N ASP A 1001 -6.35 10.67 -9.27
CA ASP A 1001 -5.93 10.80 -10.67
C ASP A 1001 -6.66 11.98 -11.32
N ILE A 1002 -5.89 12.99 -11.71
CA ILE A 1002 -6.39 14.27 -12.18
C ILE A 1002 -6.18 14.50 -13.68
N MET A 1003 -5.16 13.90 -14.26
CA MET A 1003 -4.87 13.98 -15.68
C MET A 1003 -4.37 12.64 -16.17
N ARG A 1004 -4.95 12.17 -17.27
CA ARG A 1004 -4.56 10.89 -17.84
C ARG A 1004 -4.60 10.90 -19.35
N SER A 1005 -3.50 10.52 -19.97
CA SER A 1005 -3.43 10.34 -21.42
C SER A 1005 -3.24 8.86 -21.77
N ARG A 1006 -3.78 8.44 -22.92
CA ARG A 1006 -3.44 7.13 -23.50
C ARG A 1006 -2.05 7.14 -24.15
N ARG A 1007 -1.56 8.34 -24.52
CA ARG A 1007 -0.28 8.57 -25.19
C ARG A 1007 0.81 9.01 -24.20
N ALA A 1008 0.44 9.51 -23.03
CA ALA A 1008 1.34 9.91 -21.94
C ALA A 1008 0.98 9.18 -20.63
N GLY A 1009 1.63 9.51 -19.53
CA GLY A 1009 1.40 8.94 -18.21
C GLY A 1009 0.18 9.53 -17.51
N ASN A 1010 0.10 9.30 -16.20
CA ASN A 1010 -0.95 9.88 -15.36
C ASN A 1010 -0.38 10.78 -14.25
N VAL A 1011 -1.21 11.70 -13.78
CA VAL A 1011 -0.83 12.69 -12.78
C VAL A 1011 -1.76 12.52 -11.59
N LEU A 1012 -1.16 12.35 -10.41
CA LEU A 1012 -1.87 12.22 -9.15
C LEU A 1012 -1.77 13.52 -8.35
N LEU A 1013 -2.91 13.99 -7.84
CA LEU A 1013 -3.00 15.09 -6.89
C LEU A 1013 -3.01 14.54 -5.46
N SER A 1014 -2.07 14.97 -4.62
CA SER A 1014 -1.99 14.61 -3.21
C SER A 1014 -2.87 15.54 -2.36
N LEU A 1015 -4.08 15.11 -2.01
CA LEU A 1015 -4.98 15.88 -1.14
C LEU A 1015 -4.43 16.07 0.29
N PRO A 1016 -3.73 15.10 0.91
CA PRO A 1016 -3.07 15.31 2.19
C PRO A 1016 -2.02 16.43 2.17
N ALA A 1017 -1.32 16.61 1.03
CA ALA A 1017 -0.36 17.71 0.85
C ALA A 1017 -1.08 19.07 0.75
N LEU A 1018 -2.23 19.13 0.07
CA LEU A 1018 -3.08 20.32 0.06
C LEU A 1018 -3.50 20.71 1.48
N LEU A 1019 -4.00 19.74 2.25
CA LEU A 1019 -4.45 19.98 3.62
C LEU A 1019 -3.31 20.36 4.55
N ALA A 1020 -2.07 19.92 4.30
CA ALA A 1020 -0.89 20.37 5.06
C ALA A 1020 -0.62 21.89 4.89
N HIS A 1021 -0.89 22.46 3.71
CA HIS A 1021 -0.85 23.92 3.53
C HIS A 1021 -1.93 24.64 4.34
N ILE A 1022 -3.15 24.07 4.36
CA ILE A 1022 -4.28 24.64 5.10
C ILE A 1022 -4.03 24.58 6.61
N THR A 1023 -3.59 23.42 7.12
CA THR A 1023 -3.35 23.20 8.55
C THR A 1023 -2.23 24.10 9.07
N LYS A 1024 -1.16 24.31 8.28
CA LYS A 1024 -0.05 25.24 8.60
C LYS A 1024 -0.57 26.64 8.93
N VAL A 1025 -1.50 27.16 8.12
CA VAL A 1025 -2.06 28.50 8.30
C VAL A 1025 -3.04 28.55 9.47
N LEU A 1026 -4.00 27.62 9.56
CA LEU A 1026 -5.01 27.63 10.63
C LEU A 1026 -4.40 27.48 12.03
N HIS A 1027 -3.28 26.76 12.14
CA HIS A 1027 -2.56 26.57 13.41
C HIS A 1027 -1.46 27.62 13.67
N LYS A 1028 -1.25 28.56 12.74
CA LYS A 1028 -0.21 29.60 12.83
C LYS A 1028 1.18 29.01 13.08
N GLU A 1029 1.52 27.91 12.40
CA GLU A 1029 2.85 27.33 12.50
C GLU A 1029 3.89 28.28 11.89
N THR A 1030 5.00 28.50 12.61
CA THR A 1030 6.10 29.32 12.10
C THR A 1030 6.66 28.73 10.81
N ALA A 1031 6.88 29.61 9.82
CA ALA A 1031 7.19 29.28 8.44
C ALA A 1031 8.38 28.32 8.30
#